data_AF-A0A7I8K2K6-F1
#
_entry.id   AF-A0A7I8K2K6-F1
#
_cell.length_a   1.000
_cell.length_b   1.000
_cell.length_c   1.000
_cell.angle_alpha   90.00
_cell.angle_beta   90.00
_cell.angle_gamma   90.00
#
_symmetry.space_group_name_H-M   'P 1'
#
loop_
_entity.id
_entity.type
_entity.pdbx_description
1 polymer ?
#
loop_
_entity_poly.entity_id
_entity_poly.type
_entity_poly.pdbx_seq_one_letter_code
_entity_poly.pdbx_strand_id
1 'polypeptide(L)'
;MDGGTGIFQSFMRRRSISSFFNRGGSGRMRSSEGDDAPQSEPIPQLSLIANSVVSRCARILLFSPLDLQQHFESEVPEHIQDSSSYARNLLEYCSYKALQVLIKNPNYLRDKEFRHLTYDMMLAWEVPGAENDSKSKENPFHGNLDNEDEDAGSLFYIDSISMAVQVDRRRTVGREAFCRIAPACPAIADIITVHNLFDALTSSSAGLLHFLLYDKYLGSLDKVFKAAKNAVLLPLTSNLQLSDGEIVLDIDGNIPIQPVLQHIGITAWPGRLTLTSHALYFESLGVGSYDKAIAYDLAADSKQLVKPELIGPLGSRLFDKAVMYKSNSLEDPVYFEFPELKGHSRRDYWLAIIHEVLHVHEFIRKFDLSETQRVEALSKAILGIFQYRAVKEVFHIISSRSKTLLPFSLAENLPKGDKILEALHGHLELLCMGMECTARKTLPDATPLGNLLPVSMLELTRKGFTLMKTADGIEENVSQIGAFYVGDKSPLDKAVWQSICYSGKAETARATVEQVKVEGIDTNLAVMKGLLFPVIESYEKFHFLASWEDPFKSVVFLVFIIFSVFRGWIRYIFPCAFISLAVLMLWHKHKSKEQPLEPFRIVTPPSKNPVEQILTLQEAISQLETLVQAGNIILLKLRAILLAAVPQTTDKVAIFLTGVGAVFILVPPEYLLLLGFIEAYTREMPLRKHSSEKLIRRVREWWVRIPAAPVKLVPAEDPKKRN
;
A
#
# COMPACT_ATOMS: atom_id res chain seq x y z
N MET A 1 32.10 -30.20 21.61
CA MET A 1 33.17 -29.23 21.31
C MET A 1 32.49 -27.86 21.34
N ASP A 2 32.22 -27.34 22.54
CA ASP A 2 31.20 -26.30 22.74
C ASP A 2 31.78 -24.99 23.31
N GLY A 3 33.10 -24.78 23.17
CA GLY A 3 33.80 -23.61 23.70
C GLY A 3 34.01 -22.44 22.72
N GLY A 4 33.72 -22.62 21.43
CA GLY A 4 34.08 -21.65 20.37
C GLY A 4 33.04 -20.55 20.10
N THR A 5 31.76 -20.83 20.32
CA THR A 5 30.64 -19.94 19.97
C THR A 5 30.53 -18.73 20.91
N GLY A 6 30.78 -18.91 22.21
CA GLY A 6 30.77 -17.79 23.18
C GLY A 6 31.93 -16.81 23.01
N ILE A 7 33.10 -17.29 22.57
CA ILE A 7 34.26 -16.45 22.24
C ILE A 7 33.96 -15.66 20.96
N PHE A 8 33.34 -16.27 19.95
CA PHE A 8 32.98 -15.61 18.71
C PHE A 8 31.94 -14.49 18.90
N GLN A 9 30.91 -14.70 19.72
CA GLN A 9 29.92 -13.67 20.06
C GLN A 9 30.53 -12.49 20.84
N SER A 10 31.35 -12.78 21.85
CA SER A 10 32.06 -11.73 22.61
C SER A 10 33.10 -10.99 21.75
N PHE A 11 33.68 -11.66 20.76
CA PHE A 11 34.57 -11.08 19.76
C PHE A 11 33.84 -10.19 18.74
N MET A 12 32.64 -10.57 18.31
CA MET A 12 31.77 -9.79 17.41
C MET A 12 31.17 -8.56 18.08
N ARG A 13 30.84 -8.63 19.37
CA ARG A 13 30.27 -7.51 20.16
C ARG A 13 31.25 -6.34 20.37
N ARG A 14 32.56 -6.59 20.27
CA ARG A 14 33.63 -5.59 20.50
C ARG A 14 34.16 -4.92 19.24
N ARG A 15 33.81 -5.38 18.04
CA ARG A 15 34.33 -4.84 16.77
C ARG A 15 33.42 -3.74 16.20
N SER A 16 34.01 -2.57 15.94
CA SER A 16 33.37 -1.55 15.10
C SER A 16 33.11 -2.15 13.70
N ILE A 17 31.99 -1.81 13.07
CA ILE A 17 31.66 -2.24 11.70
C ILE A 17 32.83 -1.92 10.75
N SER A 18 33.50 -0.78 10.97
CA SER A 18 34.71 -0.38 10.25
C SER A 18 35.85 -1.42 10.28
N SER A 19 35.93 -2.32 11.27
CA SER A 19 36.96 -3.37 11.32
C SER A 19 36.65 -4.58 10.43
N PHE A 20 35.39 -4.78 10.02
CA PHE A 20 35.02 -5.74 8.97
C PHE A 20 35.37 -5.21 7.58
N PHE A 21 35.42 -3.88 7.41
CA PHE A 21 35.73 -3.21 6.15
C PHE A 21 37.21 -2.87 5.99
N ASN A 22 37.86 -2.36 7.05
CA ASN A 22 39.26 -1.94 7.08
C ASN A 22 40.17 -3.06 7.59
N ARG A 23 40.56 -3.97 6.70
CA ARG A 23 41.83 -4.70 6.85
C ARG A 23 42.79 -4.48 5.68
N GLY A 24 42.51 -3.47 4.84
CA GLY A 24 43.43 -2.98 3.82
C GLY A 24 43.38 -1.45 3.78
N GLY A 25 44.39 -0.78 4.30
CA GLY A 25 44.58 0.66 4.09
C GLY A 25 45.10 1.44 5.29
N SER A 26 46.41 1.45 5.48
CA SER A 26 47.16 2.68 5.82
C SER A 26 48.65 2.39 5.73
N GLY A 27 49.30 2.89 4.66
CA GLY A 27 50.72 2.67 4.42
C GLY A 27 51.19 3.25 3.10
N ARG A 28 51.42 4.56 3.09
CA ARG A 28 52.41 5.31 2.30
C ARG A 28 52.97 4.62 1.04
N MET A 29 52.65 5.20 -0.11
CA MET A 29 53.29 5.03 -1.42
C MET A 29 54.80 4.75 -1.33
N ARG A 30 55.18 3.48 -1.49
CA ARG A 30 56.50 3.03 -1.94
C ARG A 30 56.34 1.73 -2.73
N SER A 31 56.83 1.76 -3.95
CA SER A 31 57.07 0.64 -4.85
C SER A 31 58.01 -0.40 -4.22
N SER A 32 57.56 -1.65 -4.10
CA SER A 32 58.21 -2.88 -4.62
C SER A 32 57.53 -4.11 -4.02
N GLU A 33 57.25 -5.08 -4.90
CA GLU A 33 57.19 -6.55 -4.70
C GLU A 33 56.67 -7.14 -3.38
N GLY A 34 55.63 -7.99 -3.54
CA GLY A 34 55.37 -9.16 -2.71
C GLY A 34 54.52 -8.93 -1.46
N ASP A 35 53.21 -9.13 -1.57
CA ASP A 35 52.40 -9.61 -0.45
C ASP A 35 51.10 -10.25 -0.96
N ASP A 36 51.03 -11.57 -0.82
CA ASP A 36 49.90 -12.44 -1.17
C ASP A 36 48.71 -12.20 -0.24
N ALA A 37 47.71 -11.44 -0.70
CA ALA A 37 46.33 -11.67 -0.27
C ALA A 37 45.77 -12.81 -1.14
N PRO A 38 45.11 -13.84 -0.58
CA PRO A 38 44.50 -14.87 -1.40
C PRO A 38 43.41 -14.21 -2.26
N GLN A 39 43.69 -14.06 -3.56
CA GLN A 39 42.69 -13.69 -4.54
C GLN A 39 41.66 -14.82 -4.54
N SER A 40 40.54 -14.62 -3.85
CA SER A 40 39.45 -15.59 -3.90
C SER A 40 38.99 -15.75 -5.34
N GLU A 41 38.98 -16.98 -5.86
CA GLU A 41 38.53 -17.26 -7.21
C GLU A 41 37.08 -16.75 -7.38
N PRO A 42 36.79 -15.96 -8.44
CA PRO A 42 35.45 -15.46 -8.69
C PRO A 42 34.52 -16.60 -9.09
N ILE A 43 33.29 -16.58 -8.58
CA ILE A 43 32.25 -17.54 -8.97
C ILE A 43 31.84 -17.21 -10.41
N PRO A 44 32.04 -18.11 -11.39
CA PRO A 44 31.91 -17.80 -12.81
C PRO A 44 30.48 -17.46 -13.25
N GLN A 45 29.48 -17.90 -12.49
CA GLN A 45 28.06 -17.65 -12.76
C GLN A 45 27.61 -16.23 -12.37
N LEU A 46 28.40 -15.52 -11.56
CA LEU A 46 28.05 -14.21 -11.01
C LEU A 46 28.71 -13.06 -11.81
N SER A 47 28.03 -11.92 -11.90
CA SER A 47 28.60 -10.68 -12.45
C SER A 47 29.76 -10.16 -11.59
N LEU A 48 30.56 -9.22 -12.12
CA LEU A 48 31.66 -8.62 -11.36
C LEU A 48 31.18 -7.92 -10.07
N ILE A 49 30.04 -7.23 -10.14
CA ILE A 49 29.45 -6.57 -8.97
C ILE A 49 28.89 -7.58 -7.97
N ALA A 50 28.27 -8.67 -8.44
CA ALA A 50 27.76 -9.73 -7.57
C ALA A 50 28.89 -10.50 -6.86
N ASN A 51 29.98 -10.83 -7.57
CA ASN A 51 31.17 -11.42 -6.96
C ASN A 51 31.79 -10.53 -5.89
N SER A 52 31.86 -9.22 -6.14
CA SER A 52 32.34 -8.24 -5.15
C SER A 52 31.46 -8.20 -3.89
N VAL A 53 30.14 -8.20 -4.07
CA VAL A 53 29.18 -8.23 -2.95
C VAL A 53 29.30 -9.54 -2.16
N VAL A 54 29.32 -10.70 -2.84
CA VAL A 54 29.46 -12.02 -2.18
C VAL A 54 30.78 -12.10 -1.41
N SER A 55 31.89 -11.61 -1.97
CA SER A 55 33.18 -11.56 -1.27
C SER A 55 33.13 -10.67 -0.01
N ARG A 56 32.48 -9.51 -0.08
CA ARG A 56 32.26 -8.64 1.09
C ARG A 56 31.38 -9.32 2.14
N CYS A 57 30.31 -10.00 1.73
CA CYS A 57 29.43 -10.78 2.62
C CYS A 57 30.19 -11.93 3.29
N ALA A 58 30.97 -12.70 2.54
CA ALA A 58 31.80 -13.80 3.04
C ALA A 58 32.80 -13.28 4.10
N ARG A 59 33.44 -12.13 3.86
CA ARG A 59 34.32 -11.47 4.83
C ARG A 59 33.61 -11.04 6.12
N ILE A 60 32.37 -10.56 6.03
CA ILE A 60 31.55 -10.20 7.21
C ILE A 60 31.18 -11.44 8.02
N LEU A 61 30.87 -12.53 7.33
CA LEU A 61 30.49 -13.81 7.93
C LEU A 61 31.70 -14.66 8.37
N LEU A 62 32.92 -14.25 8.01
CA LEU A 62 34.18 -14.96 8.25
C LEU A 62 34.25 -16.34 7.57
N PHE A 63 33.68 -16.44 6.36
CA PHE A 63 33.76 -17.59 5.46
C PHE A 63 34.53 -17.24 4.17
N SER A 64 34.93 -18.24 3.38
CA SER A 64 35.31 -18.01 1.98
C SER A 64 34.07 -17.92 1.07
N PRO A 65 34.15 -17.27 -0.10
CA PRO A 65 33.03 -17.22 -1.04
C PRO A 65 32.55 -18.60 -1.48
N LEU A 66 33.47 -19.55 -1.65
CA LEU A 66 33.18 -20.94 -2.03
C LEU A 66 32.48 -21.70 -0.90
N ASP A 67 32.91 -21.53 0.35
CA ASP A 67 32.22 -22.14 1.49
C ASP A 67 30.78 -21.62 1.60
N LEU A 68 30.58 -20.33 1.36
CA LEU A 68 29.25 -19.70 1.41
C LEU A 68 28.33 -20.23 0.30
N GLN A 69 28.88 -20.52 -0.89
CA GLN A 69 28.17 -21.19 -1.98
C GLN A 69 27.78 -22.62 -1.59
N GLN A 70 28.70 -23.41 -1.00
CA GLN A 70 28.40 -24.77 -0.53
C GLN A 70 27.34 -24.77 0.59
N HIS A 71 27.38 -23.77 1.47
CA HIS A 71 26.34 -23.58 2.48
C HIS A 71 24.97 -23.26 1.87
N PHE A 72 24.92 -22.46 0.80
CA PHE A 72 23.68 -22.20 0.07
C PHE A 72 23.13 -23.49 -0.56
N GLU A 73 23.99 -24.26 -1.23
CA GLU A 73 23.58 -25.50 -1.92
C GLU A 73 23.11 -26.60 -0.96
N SER A 74 23.59 -26.60 0.29
CA SER A 74 23.20 -27.56 1.33
C SER A 74 21.99 -27.13 2.17
N GLU A 75 21.83 -25.83 2.43
CA GLU A 75 20.75 -25.32 3.29
C GLU A 75 19.45 -25.00 2.52
N VAL A 76 19.53 -24.75 1.20
CA VAL A 76 18.39 -24.27 0.40
C VAL A 76 17.82 -25.39 -0.50
N PRO A 77 16.49 -25.60 -0.55
CA PRO A 77 15.86 -26.60 -1.41
C PRO A 77 16.24 -26.52 -2.89
N GLU A 78 16.31 -27.67 -3.57
CA GLU A 78 16.71 -27.79 -4.98
C GLU A 78 15.84 -26.95 -5.95
N HIS A 79 14.55 -26.75 -5.66
CA HIS A 79 13.65 -25.93 -6.51
C HIS A 79 14.01 -24.44 -6.54
N ILE A 80 14.83 -23.97 -5.60
CA ILE A 80 15.36 -22.59 -5.55
C ILE A 80 16.73 -22.52 -6.25
N GLN A 81 17.34 -23.65 -6.59
CA GLN A 81 18.65 -23.72 -7.25
C GLN A 81 18.55 -23.77 -8.79
N ASP A 82 17.38 -23.45 -9.35
CA ASP A 82 17.16 -23.38 -10.80
C ASP A 82 18.22 -22.52 -11.51
N SER A 83 18.76 -23.03 -12.62
CA SER A 83 19.86 -22.39 -13.36
C SER A 83 19.60 -20.94 -13.78
N SER A 84 18.33 -20.53 -13.95
CA SER A 84 17.96 -19.16 -14.35
C SER A 84 17.89 -18.15 -13.19
N SER A 85 17.71 -18.63 -11.95
CA SER A 85 17.55 -17.79 -10.76
C SER A 85 18.65 -18.00 -9.72
N TYR A 86 19.51 -19.01 -9.90
CA TYR A 86 20.62 -19.37 -9.02
C TYR A 86 21.45 -18.15 -8.59
N ALA A 87 21.91 -17.33 -9.54
CA ALA A 87 22.73 -16.16 -9.25
C ALA A 87 22.02 -15.13 -8.33
N ARG A 88 20.70 -14.94 -8.49
CA ARG A 88 19.91 -14.06 -7.61
C ARG A 88 19.73 -14.67 -6.24
N ASN A 89 19.40 -15.96 -6.19
CA ASN A 89 19.08 -16.66 -4.95
C ASN A 89 20.33 -16.82 -4.07
N LEU A 90 21.47 -17.13 -4.66
CA LEU A 90 22.77 -17.13 -3.97
C LEU A 90 23.09 -15.73 -3.42
N LEU A 91 22.93 -14.68 -4.22
CA LEU A 91 23.17 -13.30 -3.77
C LEU A 91 22.24 -12.90 -2.62
N GLU A 92 20.95 -13.23 -2.70
CA GLU A 92 19.97 -13.00 -1.64
C GLU A 92 20.37 -13.69 -0.35
N TYR A 93 20.69 -14.99 -0.42
CA TYR A 93 21.14 -15.78 0.71
C TYR A 93 22.36 -15.16 1.40
N CYS A 94 23.40 -14.82 0.62
CA CYS A 94 24.61 -14.19 1.12
C CYS A 94 24.31 -12.84 1.77
N SER A 95 23.46 -12.03 1.12
CA SER A 95 23.10 -10.69 1.58
C SER A 95 22.34 -10.74 2.89
N TYR A 96 21.31 -11.60 2.99
CA TYR A 96 20.49 -11.74 4.18
C TYR A 96 21.31 -12.25 5.38
N LYS A 97 22.19 -13.24 5.21
CA LYS A 97 23.09 -13.69 6.29
C LYS A 97 24.01 -12.55 6.77
N ALA A 98 24.62 -11.81 5.84
CA ALA A 98 25.51 -10.70 6.19
C ALA A 98 24.77 -9.55 6.90
N LEU A 99 23.56 -9.20 6.44
CA LEU A 99 22.73 -8.16 7.05
C LEU A 99 22.32 -8.53 8.49
N GLN A 100 21.94 -9.78 8.75
CA GLN A 100 21.62 -10.24 10.12
C GLN A 100 22.76 -10.00 11.11
N VAL A 101 24.02 -10.08 10.64
CA VAL A 101 25.21 -9.79 11.45
C VAL A 101 25.41 -8.29 11.63
N LEU A 102 25.33 -7.51 10.55
CA LEU A 102 25.58 -6.07 10.58
C LEU A 102 24.57 -5.31 11.45
N ILE A 103 23.30 -5.70 11.38
CA ILE A 103 22.20 -5.05 12.11
C ILE A 103 22.34 -5.20 13.63
N LYS A 104 23.11 -6.18 14.12
CA LYS A 104 23.38 -6.33 15.57
C LYS A 104 24.06 -5.11 16.17
N ASN A 105 24.79 -4.31 15.38
CA ASN A 105 25.40 -3.09 15.87
C ASN A 105 24.40 -1.94 15.87
N PRO A 106 24.09 -1.29 17.01
CA PRO A 106 23.05 -0.26 17.10
C PRO A 106 23.24 0.94 16.16
N ASN A 107 24.48 1.25 15.76
CA ASN A 107 24.82 2.44 14.98
C ASN A 107 25.02 2.17 13.48
N TYR A 108 24.60 1.01 12.97
CA TYR A 108 24.85 0.60 11.58
C TYR A 108 24.34 1.59 10.53
N LEU A 109 23.21 2.28 10.76
CA LEU A 109 22.63 3.26 9.83
C LEU A 109 23.54 4.47 9.58
N ARG A 110 24.39 4.81 10.56
CA ARG A 110 25.36 5.92 10.43
C ARG A 110 26.56 5.53 9.57
N ASP A 111 26.89 4.25 9.52
CA ASP A 111 28.06 3.75 8.83
C ASP A 111 27.91 3.93 7.30
N LYS A 112 28.89 4.58 6.67
CA LYS A 112 28.90 4.78 5.22
C LYS A 112 29.14 3.47 4.48
N GLU A 113 29.96 2.58 5.02
CA GLU A 113 30.25 1.29 4.39
C GLU A 113 29.02 0.39 4.38
N PHE A 114 28.22 0.43 5.44
CA PHE A 114 26.92 -0.23 5.48
C PHE A 114 26.00 0.29 4.38
N ARG A 115 25.84 1.62 4.28
CA ARG A 115 24.96 2.26 3.27
C ARG A 115 25.40 1.95 1.84
N HIS A 116 26.71 1.97 1.58
CA HIS A 116 27.25 1.56 0.28
C HIS A 116 27.03 0.07 0.02
N LEU A 117 27.30 -0.80 1.00
CA LEU A 117 27.12 -2.24 0.83
C LEU A 117 25.66 -2.61 0.53
N THR A 118 24.69 -2.03 1.25
CA THR A 118 23.28 -2.34 1.00
C THR A 118 22.78 -1.82 -0.35
N TYR A 119 23.33 -0.71 -0.82
CA TYR A 119 23.06 -0.21 -2.17
C TYR A 119 23.71 -1.10 -3.25
N ASP A 120 24.97 -1.52 -3.05
CA ASP A 120 25.68 -2.44 -3.94
C ASP A 120 24.98 -3.81 -4.02
N MET A 121 24.43 -4.30 -2.90
CA MET A 121 23.60 -5.52 -2.86
C MET A 121 22.37 -5.37 -3.77
N MET A 122 21.70 -4.22 -3.75
CA MET A 122 20.56 -3.95 -4.63
C MET A 122 20.98 -3.90 -6.11
N LEU A 123 22.07 -3.20 -6.43
CA LEU A 123 22.60 -3.14 -7.80
C LEU A 123 23.03 -4.52 -8.32
N ALA A 124 23.70 -5.31 -7.48
CA ALA A 124 24.09 -6.68 -7.82
C ALA A 124 22.87 -7.58 -8.06
N TRP A 125 21.75 -7.34 -7.38
CA TRP A 125 20.54 -8.13 -7.55
C TRP A 125 19.85 -7.87 -8.89
N GLU A 126 19.94 -6.64 -9.41
CA GLU A 126 19.41 -6.31 -10.75
C GLU A 126 20.17 -7.03 -11.86
N VAL A 127 21.51 -7.07 -11.74
CA VAL A 127 22.43 -7.66 -12.71
C VAL A 127 23.29 -8.74 -12.03
N PRO A 128 22.71 -9.91 -11.71
CA PRO A 128 23.33 -10.92 -10.86
C PRO A 128 24.29 -11.84 -11.61
N GLY A 129 24.00 -12.15 -12.88
CA GLY A 129 24.75 -13.14 -13.68
C GLY A 129 25.72 -12.51 -14.69
N ALA A 130 26.79 -13.25 -15.02
CA ALA A 130 27.85 -12.82 -15.94
C ALA A 130 27.37 -12.53 -17.38
N GLU A 131 26.29 -13.19 -17.84
CA GLU A 131 25.73 -12.98 -19.18
C GLU A 131 25.12 -11.57 -19.37
N ASN A 132 24.71 -10.92 -18.29
CA ASN A 132 24.01 -9.63 -18.34
C ASN A 132 24.96 -8.42 -18.47
N ASP A 133 26.25 -8.59 -18.20
CA ASP A 133 27.25 -7.52 -18.36
C ASP A 133 27.42 -7.09 -19.84
N SER A 134 27.08 -7.98 -20.79
CA SER A 134 27.18 -7.73 -22.24
C SER A 134 26.09 -6.81 -22.81
N LYS A 135 24.91 -6.72 -22.17
CA LYS A 135 23.74 -5.95 -22.66
C LYS A 135 23.70 -4.50 -22.19
N SER A 136 24.58 -4.11 -21.26
CA SER A 136 24.60 -2.77 -20.65
C SER A 136 25.19 -1.66 -21.53
N LYS A 137 25.71 -1.99 -22.73
CA LYS A 137 26.38 -1.03 -23.63
C LYS A 137 25.48 -0.35 -24.65
N GLU A 138 24.22 -0.76 -24.81
CA GLU A 138 23.30 -0.10 -25.77
C GLU A 138 21.90 0.08 -25.17
N ASN A 139 21.52 1.34 -24.94
CA ASN A 139 20.16 1.82 -25.19
C ASN A 139 20.13 3.36 -25.25
N PRO A 140 19.69 3.96 -26.38
CA PRO A 140 19.33 5.37 -26.48
C PRO A 140 17.81 5.53 -26.24
N PHE A 141 17.41 6.30 -25.24
CA PHE A 141 16.02 6.76 -25.13
C PHE A 141 15.99 8.27 -24.83
N HIS A 142 15.62 9.03 -25.86
CA HIS A 142 15.20 10.42 -25.79
C HIS A 142 13.67 10.41 -25.60
N GLY A 143 13.17 10.95 -24.49
CA GLY A 143 11.75 11.21 -24.27
C GLY A 143 11.57 12.67 -23.94
N ASN A 144 10.91 13.42 -24.82
CA ASN A 144 10.55 14.82 -24.62
C ASN A 144 9.61 14.94 -23.41
N LEU A 145 9.95 15.82 -22.47
CA LEU A 145 9.09 16.27 -21.39
C LEU A 145 8.76 17.74 -21.65
N ASP A 146 7.72 17.95 -22.44
CA ASP A 146 6.89 19.14 -22.34
C ASP A 146 5.67 18.74 -21.51
N ASN A 147 5.47 19.41 -20.38
CA ASN A 147 4.17 19.93 -19.94
C ASN A 147 4.35 20.72 -18.64
N GLU A 148 3.97 21.97 -18.75
CA GLU A 148 3.73 22.95 -17.69
C GLU A 148 2.58 22.47 -16.80
N ASP A 149 2.73 22.64 -15.49
CA ASP A 149 1.63 23.03 -14.59
C ASP A 149 2.27 23.54 -13.28
N GLU A 150 2.04 24.83 -13.02
CA GLU A 150 2.52 25.58 -11.86
C GLU A 150 1.78 25.12 -10.59
N ASP A 151 2.52 24.62 -9.60
CA ASP A 151 2.09 24.63 -8.20
C ASP A 151 3.17 25.28 -7.33
N ALA A 152 2.99 26.57 -7.08
CA ALA A 152 3.93 27.46 -6.42
C ALA A 152 4.08 27.14 -4.93
N GLY A 153 5.02 26.25 -4.58
CA GLY A 153 5.33 25.97 -3.18
C GLY A 153 6.64 25.26 -2.83
N SER A 154 7.42 24.73 -3.79
CA SER A 154 8.64 23.96 -3.47
C SER A 154 9.71 24.01 -4.57
N LEU A 155 10.00 25.21 -5.08
CA LEU A 155 10.90 25.38 -6.24
C LEU A 155 12.39 25.41 -5.87
N PHE A 156 12.75 25.61 -4.60
CA PHE A 156 14.15 25.91 -4.24
C PHE A 156 14.97 24.76 -3.64
N TYR A 157 14.35 23.65 -3.20
CA TYR A 157 15.09 22.54 -2.53
C TYR A 157 15.14 21.24 -3.36
N ILE A 158 14.19 21.05 -4.28
CA ILE A 158 14.14 19.86 -5.16
C ILE A 158 15.16 19.97 -6.29
N ASP A 159 15.40 21.20 -6.76
CA ASP A 159 16.16 21.46 -7.99
C ASP A 159 17.63 21.05 -7.87
N SER A 160 18.25 21.29 -6.71
CA SER A 160 19.66 20.94 -6.48
C SER A 160 19.91 19.42 -6.41
N ILE A 161 18.96 18.65 -5.88
CA ILE A 161 19.05 17.19 -5.78
C ILE A 161 18.75 16.57 -7.14
N SER A 162 17.75 17.08 -7.85
CA SER A 162 17.43 16.67 -9.23
C SER A 162 18.61 16.89 -10.18
N MET A 163 19.27 18.05 -10.10
CA MET A 163 20.48 18.34 -10.89
C MET A 163 21.66 17.43 -10.52
N ALA A 164 21.90 17.17 -9.23
CA ALA A 164 22.98 16.25 -8.81
C ALA A 164 22.71 14.80 -9.24
N VAL A 165 21.44 14.39 -9.25
CA VAL A 165 20.97 13.08 -9.71
C VAL A 165 21.18 12.90 -11.22
N GLN A 166 21.02 13.95 -12.03
CA GLN A 166 21.27 13.91 -13.47
C GLN A 166 22.76 13.72 -13.85
N VAL A 167 23.68 14.01 -12.93
CA VAL A 167 25.14 13.89 -13.13
C VAL A 167 25.64 12.47 -12.80
N ASP A 168 24.99 11.76 -11.88
CA ASP A 168 25.39 10.40 -11.45
C ASP A 168 24.74 9.31 -12.32
N ARG A 169 25.14 9.26 -13.60
CA ARG A 169 24.49 8.46 -14.66
C ARG A 169 24.81 6.97 -14.68
N ARG A 170 25.54 6.40 -13.72
CA ARG A 170 26.17 5.09 -13.97
C ARG A 170 25.55 3.88 -13.28
N ARG A 171 24.85 3.98 -12.14
CA ARG A 171 24.22 2.81 -11.48
C ARG A 171 23.05 3.20 -10.58
N THR A 172 21.83 3.10 -11.11
CA THR A 172 20.57 3.32 -10.38
C THR A 172 19.96 1.99 -9.95
N VAL A 173 19.30 1.96 -8.80
CA VAL A 173 18.52 0.81 -8.33
C VAL A 173 17.06 0.96 -8.76
N GLY A 174 16.51 -0.07 -9.36
CA GLY A 174 15.11 -0.22 -9.70
C GLY A 174 14.25 -0.79 -8.57
N ARG A 175 12.94 -0.79 -8.82
CA ARG A 175 11.91 -1.06 -7.81
C ARG A 175 12.02 -2.47 -7.21
N GLU A 176 12.27 -3.47 -8.04
CA GLU A 176 12.25 -4.88 -7.60
C GLU A 176 13.42 -5.21 -6.66
N ALA A 177 14.63 -4.75 -7.00
CA ALA A 177 15.81 -4.93 -6.15
C ALA A 177 15.66 -4.27 -4.78
N PHE A 178 15.16 -3.03 -4.75
CA PHE A 178 14.90 -2.33 -3.50
C PHE A 178 13.86 -3.07 -2.65
N CYS A 179 12.74 -3.49 -3.26
CA CYS A 179 11.67 -4.22 -2.54
C CYS A 179 12.12 -5.57 -2.00
N ARG A 180 13.15 -6.18 -2.60
CA ARG A 180 13.66 -7.48 -2.18
C ARG A 180 14.72 -7.42 -1.09
N ILE A 181 15.65 -6.46 -1.17
CA ILE A 181 16.79 -6.36 -0.25
C ILE A 181 16.47 -5.45 0.95
N ALA A 182 15.79 -4.32 0.75
CA ALA A 182 15.57 -3.34 1.83
C ALA A 182 14.81 -3.91 3.05
N PRO A 183 13.75 -4.72 2.88
CA PRO A 183 13.01 -5.28 4.02
C PRO A 183 13.76 -6.31 4.85
N ALA A 184 14.95 -6.75 4.42
CA ALA A 184 15.84 -7.55 5.25
C ALA A 184 16.31 -6.77 6.50
N CYS A 185 16.24 -5.45 6.45
CA CYS A 185 16.47 -4.54 7.57
C CYS A 185 15.14 -3.85 7.94
N PRO A 186 14.39 -4.31 8.96
CA PRO A 186 13.09 -3.72 9.29
C PRO A 186 13.12 -2.24 9.64
N ALA A 187 14.26 -1.71 10.11
CA ALA A 187 14.41 -0.27 10.30
C ALA A 187 14.36 0.51 8.98
N ILE A 188 14.93 -0.05 7.90
CA ILE A 188 15.04 0.61 6.59
C ILE A 188 13.71 0.57 5.85
N ALA A 189 13.05 -0.58 5.80
CA ALA A 189 11.78 -0.73 5.11
C ALA A 189 10.96 -1.87 5.71
N ASP A 190 9.64 -1.70 5.74
CA ASP A 190 8.71 -2.80 6.02
C ASP A 190 8.18 -3.42 4.72
N ILE A 191 7.94 -4.73 4.73
CA ILE A 191 7.45 -5.50 3.57
C ILE A 191 6.11 -4.94 3.05
N ILE A 192 5.25 -4.41 3.93
CA ILE A 192 3.93 -3.88 3.57
C ILE A 192 4.06 -2.55 2.83
N THR A 193 5.01 -1.69 3.22
CA THR A 193 5.11 -0.30 2.72
C THR A 193 6.24 -0.08 1.73
N VAL A 194 7.13 -1.06 1.52
CA VAL A 194 8.36 -0.92 0.71
C VAL A 194 8.11 -0.39 -0.70
N HIS A 195 7.02 -0.81 -1.34
CA HIS A 195 6.65 -0.35 -2.67
C HIS A 195 6.30 1.14 -2.72
N ASN A 196 5.61 1.64 -1.69
CA ASN A 196 5.27 3.05 -1.56
C ASN A 196 6.49 3.86 -1.13
N LEU A 197 7.36 3.28 -0.29
CA LEU A 197 8.61 3.91 0.11
C LEU A 197 9.50 4.16 -1.11
N PHE A 198 9.64 3.16 -2.00
CA PHE A 198 10.36 3.35 -3.26
C PHE A 198 9.76 4.48 -4.11
N ASP A 199 8.43 4.48 -4.29
CA ASP A 199 7.74 5.50 -5.08
C ASP A 199 7.92 6.92 -4.46
N ALA A 200 7.94 7.02 -3.13
CA ALA A 200 8.20 8.27 -2.42
C ALA A 200 9.65 8.76 -2.61
N LEU A 201 10.62 7.86 -2.45
CA LEU A 201 12.05 8.16 -2.63
C LEU A 201 12.42 8.53 -4.07
N THR A 202 11.70 7.98 -5.06
CA THR A 202 11.98 8.16 -6.50
C THR A 202 11.02 9.11 -7.22
N SER A 203 10.15 9.79 -6.48
CA SER A 203 9.16 10.72 -7.01
C SER A 203 9.77 11.84 -7.87
N SER A 204 11.00 12.26 -7.57
CA SER A 204 11.76 13.27 -8.31
C SER A 204 12.68 12.70 -9.40
N SER A 205 12.93 11.39 -9.42
CA SER A 205 13.94 10.73 -10.24
C SER A 205 13.36 9.74 -11.26
N ALA A 206 12.10 9.96 -11.67
CA ALA A 206 11.40 9.16 -12.69
C ALA A 206 11.40 7.64 -12.41
N GLY A 207 11.35 7.24 -11.14
CA GLY A 207 11.30 5.82 -10.75
C GLY A 207 12.64 5.10 -10.65
N LEU A 208 13.77 5.83 -10.68
CA LEU A 208 15.11 5.29 -10.48
C LEU A 208 15.71 5.75 -9.15
N LEU A 209 16.14 4.84 -8.29
CA LEU A 209 16.73 5.17 -7.00
C LEU A 209 18.24 5.39 -7.14
N HIS A 210 18.69 6.62 -6.92
CA HIS A 210 20.10 6.98 -6.89
C HIS A 210 20.69 6.83 -5.47
N PHE A 211 21.99 6.54 -5.39
CA PHE A 211 22.68 6.36 -4.11
C PHE A 211 22.56 7.59 -3.20
N LEU A 212 22.67 8.80 -3.75
CA LEU A 212 22.55 10.05 -2.98
C LEU A 212 21.20 10.15 -2.23
N LEU A 213 20.11 9.75 -2.88
CA LEU A 213 18.78 9.75 -2.28
C LEU A 213 18.68 8.70 -1.17
N TYR A 214 19.22 7.52 -1.42
CA TYR A 214 19.28 6.42 -0.45
C TYR A 214 20.14 6.78 0.79
N ASP A 215 21.32 7.36 0.57
CA ASP A 215 22.23 7.79 1.64
C ASP A 215 21.62 8.89 2.51
N LYS A 216 20.95 9.86 1.87
CA LYS A 216 20.25 10.97 2.55
C LYS A 216 19.07 10.45 3.38
N TYR A 217 18.29 9.52 2.83
CA TYR A 217 17.19 8.86 3.53
C TYR A 217 17.68 8.14 4.80
N LEU A 218 18.67 7.26 4.68
CA LEU A 218 19.21 6.52 5.82
C LEU A 218 19.88 7.43 6.85
N GLY A 219 20.52 8.52 6.40
CA GLY A 219 21.07 9.55 7.27
C GLY A 219 20.01 10.31 8.08
N SER A 220 18.84 10.60 7.49
CA SER A 220 17.71 11.19 8.22
C SER A 220 17.07 10.17 9.17
N LEU A 221 16.92 8.91 8.75
CA LEU A 221 16.39 7.86 9.60
C LEU A 221 17.20 7.68 10.89
N ASP A 222 18.54 7.69 10.82
CA ASP A 222 19.43 7.69 12.00
C ASP A 222 19.20 8.89 12.93
N LYS A 223 18.92 10.08 12.37
CA LYS A 223 18.58 11.28 13.15
C LYS A 223 17.24 11.13 13.86
N VAL A 224 16.23 10.58 13.18
CA VAL A 224 14.90 10.32 13.75
C VAL A 224 15.00 9.35 14.94
N PHE A 225 15.73 8.24 14.78
CA PHE A 225 15.94 7.28 15.88
C PHE A 225 16.61 7.94 17.09
N LYS A 226 17.63 8.79 16.87
CA LYS A 226 18.29 9.53 17.95
C LYS A 226 17.38 10.56 18.62
N ALA A 227 16.58 11.27 17.84
CA ALA A 227 15.62 12.24 18.36
C ALA A 227 14.58 11.56 19.26
N ALA A 228 13.99 10.45 18.81
CA ALA A 228 13.04 9.67 19.59
C ALA A 228 13.68 9.10 20.87
N LYS A 229 14.91 8.57 20.78
CA LYS A 229 15.64 8.08 21.96
C LYS A 229 15.93 9.18 22.98
N ASN A 230 16.35 10.35 22.51
CA ASN A 230 16.62 11.50 23.39
C ASN A 230 15.33 12.02 24.04
N ALA A 231 14.19 11.96 23.34
CA ALA A 231 12.89 12.34 23.89
C ALA A 231 12.50 11.46 25.10
N VAL A 232 12.86 10.17 25.09
CA VAL A 232 12.67 9.26 26.24
C VAL A 232 13.60 9.59 27.41
N LEU A 233 14.82 10.07 27.14
CA LEU A 233 15.86 10.32 28.15
C LEU A 233 15.81 11.73 28.76
N LEU A 234 15.21 12.72 28.10
CA LEU A 234 15.15 14.09 28.61
C LEU A 234 14.16 14.23 29.80
N PRO A 235 14.44 15.10 30.78
CA PRO A 235 13.53 15.39 31.89
C PRO A 235 12.22 16.09 31.46
N LEU A 236 12.01 16.33 30.15
CA LEU A 236 10.73 16.76 29.59
C LEU A 236 9.59 15.77 29.88
N THR A 237 9.91 14.51 30.17
CA THR A 237 8.96 13.45 30.53
C THR A 237 8.59 13.44 32.02
N SER A 238 9.19 14.27 32.89
CA SER A 238 8.82 14.24 34.32
C SER A 238 7.37 14.64 34.59
N ASN A 239 6.75 15.40 33.68
CA ASN A 239 5.32 15.76 33.72
C ASN A 239 4.43 14.75 32.99
N LEU A 240 5.01 13.93 32.10
CA LEU A 240 4.32 12.88 31.34
C LEU A 240 4.47 11.56 32.10
N GLN A 241 3.44 11.18 32.83
CA GLN A 241 3.37 9.87 33.48
C GLN A 241 3.16 8.78 32.42
N LEU A 242 4.22 8.44 31.70
CA LEU A 242 4.21 7.39 30.69
C LEU A 242 4.07 6.02 31.36
N SER A 243 3.27 5.16 30.75
CA SER A 243 3.11 3.77 31.18
C SER A 243 4.34 2.93 30.83
N ASP A 244 4.58 1.84 31.59
CA ASP A 244 5.68 0.91 31.32
C ASP A 244 5.58 0.37 29.88
N GLY A 245 6.65 0.57 29.08
CA GLY A 245 6.70 0.14 27.68
C GLY A 245 6.23 1.18 26.67
N GLU A 246 5.80 2.37 27.10
CA GLU A 246 5.30 3.39 26.19
C GLU A 246 6.43 4.20 25.53
N ILE A 247 6.47 4.20 24.19
CA ILE A 247 7.50 4.90 23.40
C ILE A 247 6.93 6.20 22.83
N VAL A 248 7.68 7.30 22.99
CA VAL A 248 7.40 8.58 22.34
C VAL A 248 7.77 8.53 20.85
N LEU A 249 6.82 8.86 19.98
CA LEU A 249 6.96 8.76 18.53
C LEU A 249 7.30 10.11 17.90
N ASP A 250 6.57 11.16 18.29
CA ASP A 250 6.86 12.53 17.87
C ASP A 250 6.35 13.57 18.86
N ILE A 251 6.97 14.75 18.84
CA ILE A 251 6.65 15.90 19.68
C ILE A 251 6.59 17.14 18.79
N ASP A 252 5.52 17.94 18.93
CA ASP A 252 5.34 19.18 18.17
C ASP A 252 4.78 20.30 19.07
N GLY A 253 5.07 21.55 18.73
CA GLY A 253 4.74 22.73 19.55
C GLY A 253 5.83 23.16 20.53
N ASN A 254 7.06 22.65 20.40
CA ASN A 254 8.24 23.16 21.11
C ASN A 254 8.90 24.31 20.34
N ILE A 255 9.35 25.36 21.04
CA ILE A 255 10.17 26.44 20.47
C ILE A 255 11.41 25.82 19.78
N PRO A 256 11.71 26.16 18.50
CA PRO A 256 11.21 27.28 17.70
C PRO A 256 9.96 27.01 16.83
N ILE A 257 9.37 25.82 16.92
CA ILE A 257 8.18 25.42 16.14
C ILE A 257 6.94 26.11 16.75
N GLN A 258 5.99 26.53 15.91
CA GLN A 258 4.75 27.18 16.34
C GLN A 258 3.95 26.25 17.28
N PRO A 259 3.31 26.76 18.35
CA PRO A 259 2.54 25.92 19.27
C PRO A 259 1.34 25.26 18.57
N VAL A 260 0.93 24.11 19.07
CA VAL A 260 -0.34 23.46 18.68
C VAL A 260 -1.45 24.07 19.52
N LEU A 261 -2.57 24.46 18.90
CA LEU A 261 -3.71 25.02 19.62
C LEU A 261 -4.74 23.92 19.87
N GLN A 262 -5.09 23.69 21.13
CA GLN A 262 -6.18 22.81 21.50
C GLN A 262 -7.48 23.61 21.67
N HIS A 263 -8.51 23.23 20.92
CA HIS A 263 -9.85 23.81 21.04
C HIS A 263 -10.79 22.86 21.77
N ILE A 264 -11.45 23.39 22.80
CA ILE A 264 -12.55 22.73 23.52
C ILE A 264 -13.70 23.74 23.59
N GLY A 265 -14.80 23.43 22.90
CA GLY A 265 -15.89 24.37 22.69
C GLY A 265 -15.41 25.64 21.98
N ILE A 266 -15.50 26.78 22.67
CA ILE A 266 -15.07 28.11 22.17
C ILE A 266 -13.68 28.54 22.68
N THR A 267 -13.03 27.71 23.50
CA THR A 267 -11.75 28.05 24.14
C THR A 267 -10.58 27.42 23.40
N ALA A 268 -9.49 28.16 23.23
CA ALA A 268 -8.28 27.72 22.55
C ALA A 268 -7.05 27.86 23.46
N TRP A 269 -6.31 26.77 23.66
CA TRP A 269 -5.13 26.71 24.52
C TRP A 269 -3.88 26.40 23.70
N PRO A 270 -2.86 27.27 23.69
CA PRO A 270 -1.60 26.95 23.04
C PRO A 270 -0.80 25.94 23.88
N GLY A 271 -0.16 24.98 23.23
CA GLY A 271 0.60 23.96 23.92
C GLY A 271 1.45 23.09 23.02
N ARG A 272 1.92 22.01 23.64
CA ARG A 272 2.73 20.96 23.02
C ARG A 272 1.91 19.69 22.88
N LEU A 273 2.05 19.03 21.75
CA LEU A 273 1.43 17.76 21.45
C LEU A 273 2.50 16.67 21.37
N THR A 274 2.31 15.59 22.12
CA THR A 274 3.19 14.43 22.14
C THR A 274 2.40 13.18 21.76
N LEU A 275 2.80 12.49 20.70
CA LEU A 275 2.23 11.19 20.34
C LEU A 275 3.12 10.07 20.87
N THR A 276 2.51 9.10 21.52
CA THR A 276 3.15 7.87 21.93
C THR A 276 2.56 6.67 21.20
N SER A 277 3.16 5.50 21.42
CA SER A 277 2.62 4.21 21.00
C SER A 277 1.22 3.86 21.55
N HIS A 278 0.71 4.57 22.56
CA HIS A 278 -0.56 4.22 23.24
C HIS A 278 -1.55 5.38 23.34
N ALA A 279 -1.08 6.63 23.46
CA ALA A 279 -1.93 7.78 23.72
C ALA A 279 -1.38 9.06 23.07
N LEU A 280 -2.26 10.06 23.00
CA LEU A 280 -1.92 11.42 22.63
C LEU A 280 -1.90 12.27 23.90
N TYR A 281 -0.80 12.97 24.15
CA TYR A 281 -0.66 13.85 25.31
C TYR A 281 -0.62 15.31 24.87
N PHE A 282 -1.42 16.14 25.52
CA PHE A 282 -1.40 17.60 25.32
C PHE A 282 -0.96 18.30 26.61
N GLU A 283 0.03 19.18 26.49
CA GLU A 283 0.56 19.99 27.58
C GLU A 283 0.34 21.46 27.24
N SER A 284 -0.56 22.15 27.97
CA SER A 284 -0.80 23.58 27.79
C SER A 284 0.42 24.40 28.23
N LEU A 285 0.63 25.52 27.53
CA LEU A 285 1.70 26.47 27.83
C LEU A 285 1.29 27.32 29.05
N GLY A 286 1.87 27.03 30.22
CA GLY A 286 1.66 27.78 31.45
C GLY A 286 2.65 28.94 31.65
N VAL A 287 2.54 29.64 32.79
CA VAL A 287 3.46 30.72 33.16
C VAL A 287 4.76 30.12 33.71
N GLY A 288 5.77 29.97 32.84
CA GLY A 288 7.13 29.55 33.20
C GLY A 288 7.44 28.05 33.00
N SER A 289 6.43 27.18 32.95
CA SER A 289 6.55 25.76 32.60
C SER A 289 5.28 25.23 31.91
N TYR A 290 5.36 24.04 31.31
CA TYR A 290 4.17 23.34 30.81
C TYR A 290 3.31 22.81 31.97
N ASP A 291 1.99 22.88 31.81
CA ASP A 291 1.04 22.31 32.77
C ASP A 291 1.04 20.78 32.71
N LYS A 292 0.26 20.14 33.61
CA LYS A 292 0.09 18.68 33.62
C LYS A 292 -0.52 18.21 32.29
N ALA A 293 0.10 17.19 31.69
CA ALA A 293 -0.35 16.62 30.43
C ALA A 293 -1.75 15.99 30.54
N ILE A 294 -2.64 16.31 29.60
CA ILE A 294 -3.93 15.64 29.39
C ILE A 294 -3.69 14.47 28.43
N ALA A 295 -4.04 13.25 28.85
CA ALA A 295 -3.87 12.03 28.06
C ALA A 295 -5.17 11.63 27.36
N TYR A 296 -5.09 11.42 26.04
CA TYR A 296 -6.16 10.88 25.21
C TYR A 296 -5.77 9.47 24.76
N ASP A 297 -6.43 8.47 25.34
CA ASP A 297 -6.10 7.05 25.13
C ASP A 297 -6.51 6.57 23.73
N LEU A 298 -5.53 6.14 22.94
CA LEU A 298 -5.72 5.56 21.61
C LEU A 298 -5.79 4.01 21.65
N ALA A 299 -5.36 3.39 22.74
CA ALA A 299 -5.34 1.94 22.94
C ALA A 299 -6.68 1.39 23.44
N ALA A 300 -7.45 2.17 24.19
CA ALA A 300 -8.78 1.76 24.67
C ALA A 300 -9.79 1.52 23.53
N ASP A 301 -10.76 0.62 23.73
CA ASP A 301 -11.89 0.43 22.79
C ASP A 301 -13.02 1.42 23.08
N SER A 302 -12.75 2.70 22.82
CA SER A 302 -13.68 3.79 23.14
C SER A 302 -14.41 4.36 21.92
N LYS A 303 -14.38 3.63 20.79
CA LYS A 303 -14.90 4.04 19.47
C LYS A 303 -14.39 5.42 19.06
N GLN A 304 -13.07 5.59 19.13
CA GLN A 304 -12.41 6.84 18.78
C GLN A 304 -12.70 7.21 17.32
N LEU A 305 -13.01 8.48 17.08
CA LEU A 305 -13.17 9.05 15.77
C LEU A 305 -12.17 10.18 15.60
N VAL A 306 -11.24 10.00 14.67
CA VAL A 306 -10.24 11.01 14.32
C VAL A 306 -10.40 11.41 12.86
N LYS A 307 -10.64 12.69 12.60
CA LYS A 307 -10.88 13.24 11.26
C LYS A 307 -10.30 14.64 11.11
N PRO A 308 -9.94 15.05 9.89
CA PRO A 308 -9.61 16.45 9.61
C PRO A 308 -10.87 17.31 9.76
N GLU A 309 -10.71 18.52 10.31
CA GLU A 309 -11.80 19.46 10.55
C GLU A 309 -11.45 20.88 10.07
N LEU A 310 -12.47 21.58 9.57
CA LEU A 310 -12.39 22.95 9.05
C LEU A 310 -12.78 23.94 10.16
N ILE A 311 -11.79 24.54 10.84
CA ILE A 311 -12.03 25.49 11.95
C ILE A 311 -12.26 26.93 11.45
N GLY A 312 -12.18 27.15 10.13
CA GLY A 312 -12.33 28.48 9.54
C GLY A 312 -13.75 29.03 9.55
N PRO A 313 -13.91 30.37 9.56
CA PRO A 313 -15.20 30.98 9.31
C PRO A 313 -15.79 30.45 7.99
N LEU A 314 -17.08 30.09 8.02
CA LEU A 314 -17.85 29.53 6.89
C LEU A 314 -17.34 28.17 6.35
N GLY A 315 -16.53 27.42 7.12
CA GLY A 315 -16.07 26.09 6.70
C GLY A 315 -15.17 26.11 5.46
N SER A 316 -14.43 27.19 5.24
CA SER A 316 -13.57 27.30 4.05
C SER A 316 -12.34 26.39 4.16
N ARG A 317 -11.95 25.77 3.03
CA ARG A 317 -10.80 24.85 2.92
C ARG A 317 -9.45 25.48 3.26
N LEU A 318 -9.36 26.81 3.31
CA LEU A 318 -8.15 27.55 3.71
C LEU A 318 -7.78 27.35 5.18
N PHE A 319 -8.73 26.91 6.01
CA PHE A 319 -8.55 26.68 7.44
C PHE A 319 -8.68 25.19 7.80
N ASP A 320 -8.39 24.30 6.86
CA ASP A 320 -8.32 22.86 7.09
C ASP A 320 -7.03 22.49 7.84
N LYS A 321 -6.88 23.04 9.04
CA LYS A 321 -5.65 23.04 9.84
C LYS A 321 -5.79 22.23 11.11
N ALA A 322 -6.91 21.55 11.32
CA ALA A 322 -7.17 20.86 12.57
C ALA A 322 -7.48 19.37 12.42
N VAL A 323 -7.19 18.64 13.50
CA VAL A 323 -7.58 17.25 13.70
C VAL A 323 -8.58 17.20 14.84
N MET A 324 -9.79 16.73 14.55
CA MET A 324 -10.79 16.42 15.57
C MET A 324 -10.48 15.05 16.18
N TYR A 325 -10.52 14.99 17.51
CA TYR A 325 -10.56 13.76 18.30
C TYR A 325 -11.88 13.68 19.07
N LYS A 326 -12.62 12.59 18.87
CA LYS A 326 -13.82 12.28 19.64
C LYS A 326 -13.75 10.85 20.16
N SER A 327 -14.21 10.63 21.38
CA SER A 327 -14.31 9.32 22.01
C SER A 327 -15.56 9.26 22.87
N ASN A 328 -16.09 8.06 23.15
CA ASN A 328 -17.21 7.89 24.09
C ASN A 328 -16.84 8.25 25.54
N SER A 329 -15.55 8.36 25.86
CA SER A 329 -15.09 8.80 27.18
C SER A 329 -15.13 10.32 27.37
N LEU A 330 -15.32 11.08 26.28
CA LEU A 330 -15.36 12.54 26.29
C LEU A 330 -16.78 13.02 25.93
N GLU A 331 -17.28 13.99 26.68
CA GLU A 331 -18.57 14.63 26.39
C GLU A 331 -18.47 15.50 25.11
N ASP A 332 -17.44 16.34 25.04
CA ASP A 332 -17.17 17.23 23.91
C ASP A 332 -16.00 16.74 23.03
N PRO A 333 -16.08 16.91 21.69
CA PRO A 333 -14.96 16.67 20.80
C PRO A 333 -13.85 17.70 21.05
N VAL A 334 -12.61 17.25 20.94
CA VAL A 334 -11.40 18.08 21.08
C VAL A 334 -10.81 18.30 19.71
N TYR A 335 -10.37 19.53 19.41
CA TYR A 335 -9.71 19.82 18.14
C TYR A 335 -8.27 20.27 18.36
N PHE A 336 -7.33 19.70 17.62
CA PHE A 336 -5.94 20.10 17.61
C PHE A 336 -5.65 20.86 16.32
N GLU A 337 -5.53 22.18 16.40
CA GLU A 337 -5.15 23.03 15.30
C GLU A 337 -3.62 23.14 15.19
N PHE A 338 -3.13 23.00 13.97
CA PHE A 338 -1.74 23.11 13.59
C PHE A 338 -1.56 24.39 12.74
N PRO A 339 -1.17 25.51 13.35
CA PRO A 339 -0.89 26.73 12.61
C PRO A 339 0.21 26.48 11.56
N GLU A 340 -0.11 26.78 10.31
CA GLU A 340 0.81 26.81 9.16
C GLU A 340 0.46 28.03 8.29
N LEU A 341 1.49 28.72 7.77
CA LEU A 341 1.29 29.91 6.92
C LEU A 341 0.67 29.54 5.55
N LYS A 342 1.06 28.40 4.98
CA LYS A 342 0.54 27.88 3.70
C LYS A 342 0.52 26.35 3.73
N GLY A 343 -0.58 25.76 3.28
CA GLY A 343 -0.76 24.30 3.22
C GLY A 343 -1.43 23.69 4.44
N HIS A 344 -1.48 22.36 4.45
CA HIS A 344 -2.06 21.52 5.51
C HIS A 344 -1.15 20.31 5.82
N SER A 345 0.14 20.43 5.53
CA SER A 345 1.11 19.33 5.54
C SER A 345 1.45 18.83 6.95
N ARG A 346 1.53 19.74 7.92
CA ARG A 346 1.74 19.41 9.34
C ARG A 346 0.52 18.68 9.90
N ARG A 347 -0.69 19.16 9.59
CA ARG A 347 -1.94 18.52 10.00
C ARG A 347 -2.09 17.13 9.42
N ASP A 348 -1.85 16.96 8.11
CA ASP A 348 -1.96 15.65 7.44
C ASP A 348 -0.96 14.64 7.98
N TYR A 349 0.27 15.08 8.27
CA TYR A 349 1.26 14.23 8.91
C TYR A 349 0.78 13.73 10.27
N TRP A 350 0.31 14.65 11.14
CA TRP A 350 -0.19 14.31 12.47
C TRP A 350 -1.42 13.40 12.40
N LEU A 351 -2.35 13.68 11.49
CA LEU A 351 -3.51 12.82 11.23
C LEU A 351 -3.08 11.40 10.85
N ALA A 352 -2.11 11.27 9.94
CA ALA A 352 -1.63 9.98 9.45
C ALA A 352 -0.98 9.14 10.56
N ILE A 353 -0.11 9.73 11.39
CA ILE A 353 0.55 9.00 12.48
C ILE A 353 -0.42 8.66 13.63
N ILE A 354 -1.42 9.51 13.91
CA ILE A 354 -2.48 9.19 14.88
C ILE A 354 -3.33 8.02 14.39
N HIS A 355 -3.74 8.03 13.11
CA HIS A 355 -4.45 6.91 12.50
C HIS A 355 -3.64 5.63 12.53
N GLU A 356 -2.33 5.68 12.32
CA GLU A 356 -1.49 4.48 12.40
C GLU A 356 -1.51 3.83 13.79
N VAL A 357 -1.40 4.64 14.84
CA VAL A 357 -1.49 4.15 16.23
C VAL A 357 -2.89 3.58 16.51
N LEU A 358 -3.95 4.22 16.03
CA LEU A 358 -5.31 3.69 16.17
C LEU A 358 -5.48 2.35 15.45
N HIS A 359 -5.07 2.26 14.19
CA HIS A 359 -5.25 1.04 13.38
C HIS A 359 -4.44 -0.15 13.93
N VAL A 360 -3.24 0.06 14.49
CA VAL A 360 -2.48 -1.04 15.11
C VAL A 360 -3.19 -1.57 16.36
N HIS A 361 -3.75 -0.70 17.20
CA HIS A 361 -4.52 -1.12 18.38
C HIS A 361 -5.84 -1.79 17.99
N GLU A 362 -6.52 -1.31 16.94
CA GLU A 362 -7.68 -2.00 16.35
C GLU A 362 -7.31 -3.40 15.83
N PHE A 363 -6.17 -3.53 15.15
CA PHE A 363 -5.66 -4.82 14.69
C PHE A 363 -5.37 -5.79 15.85
N ILE A 364 -4.69 -5.30 16.90
CA ILE A 364 -4.39 -6.08 18.11
C ILE A 364 -5.67 -6.63 18.75
N ARG A 365 -6.70 -5.78 18.90
CA ARG A 365 -7.99 -6.18 19.48
C ARG A 365 -8.76 -7.14 18.57
N LYS A 366 -8.73 -6.89 17.26
CA LYS A 366 -9.46 -7.70 16.27
C LYS A 366 -8.99 -9.16 16.21
N PHE A 367 -7.69 -9.39 16.42
CA PHE A 367 -7.08 -10.73 16.37
C PHE A 367 -6.71 -11.28 17.76
N ASP A 368 -7.07 -10.58 18.84
CA ASP A 368 -6.80 -10.96 20.24
C ASP A 368 -5.33 -11.42 20.44
N LEU A 369 -4.39 -10.55 20.06
CA LEU A 369 -2.97 -10.91 20.01
C LEU A 369 -2.37 -11.08 21.40
N SER A 370 -1.51 -12.11 21.54
CA SER A 370 -0.70 -12.33 22.74
C SER A 370 0.32 -11.20 22.97
N GLU A 371 0.89 -11.10 24.16
CA GLU A 371 1.79 -10.00 24.54
C GLU A 371 2.99 -9.83 23.59
N THR A 372 3.61 -10.92 23.16
CA THR A 372 4.76 -10.87 22.21
C THR A 372 4.33 -10.46 20.81
N GLN A 373 3.19 -10.94 20.33
CA GLN A 373 2.62 -10.55 19.04
C GLN A 373 2.19 -9.08 19.05
N ARG A 374 1.63 -8.62 20.17
CA ARG A 374 1.26 -7.22 20.41
C ARG A 374 2.48 -6.32 20.32
N VAL A 375 3.55 -6.68 21.01
CA VAL A 375 4.81 -5.94 21.01
C VAL A 375 5.43 -5.90 19.60
N GLU A 376 5.42 -7.01 18.85
CA GLU A 376 5.92 -7.03 17.46
C GLU A 376 5.06 -6.17 16.52
N ALA A 377 3.73 -6.22 16.63
CA ALA A 377 2.82 -5.40 15.84
C ALA A 377 3.01 -3.90 16.12
N LEU A 378 3.10 -3.53 17.40
CA LEU A 378 3.43 -2.15 17.80
C LEU A 378 4.81 -1.74 17.28
N SER A 379 5.80 -2.62 17.38
CA SER A 379 7.16 -2.34 16.87
C SER A 379 7.16 -2.06 15.37
N LYS A 380 6.34 -2.78 14.59
CA LYS A 380 6.15 -2.51 13.16
C LYS A 380 5.55 -1.12 12.90
N ALA A 381 4.51 -0.74 13.63
CA ALA A 381 3.90 0.58 13.51
C ALA A 381 4.92 1.70 13.82
N ILE A 382 5.68 1.54 14.91
CA ILE A 382 6.71 2.50 15.35
C ILE A 382 7.79 2.68 14.27
N LEU A 383 8.32 1.58 13.73
CA LEU A 383 9.31 1.63 12.65
C LEU A 383 8.74 2.31 11.40
N GLY A 384 7.49 2.01 11.03
CA GLY A 384 6.79 2.67 9.92
C GLY A 384 6.66 4.19 10.13
N ILE A 385 6.33 4.63 11.34
CA ILE A 385 6.24 6.06 11.69
C ILE A 385 7.61 6.74 11.60
N PHE A 386 8.69 6.09 12.06
CA PHE A 386 10.05 6.64 11.92
C PHE A 386 10.50 6.72 10.46
N GLN A 387 10.17 5.73 9.64
CA GLN A 387 10.43 5.77 8.20
C GLN A 387 9.65 6.91 7.53
N TYR A 388 8.38 7.08 7.87
CA TYR A 388 7.52 8.15 7.36
C TYR A 388 8.06 9.54 7.72
N ARG A 389 8.47 9.73 8.98
CA ARG A 389 9.11 10.96 9.47
C ARG A 389 10.41 11.26 8.72
N ALA A 390 11.26 10.25 8.52
CA ALA A 390 12.53 10.42 7.80
C ALA A 390 12.30 10.86 6.34
N VAL A 391 11.31 10.27 5.64
CA VAL A 391 10.95 10.71 4.28
C VAL A 391 10.43 12.15 4.29
N LYS A 392 9.55 12.50 5.23
CA LYS A 392 9.02 13.87 5.37
C LYS A 392 10.13 14.90 5.58
N GLU A 393 11.10 14.61 6.46
CA GLU A 393 12.24 15.49 6.73
C GLU A 393 13.15 15.69 5.51
N VAL A 394 13.32 14.67 4.67
CA VAL A 394 14.26 14.69 3.55
C VAL A 394 13.69 15.35 2.30
N PHE A 395 12.41 15.10 2.03
CA PHE A 395 11.77 15.47 0.77
C PHE A 395 10.77 16.62 0.90
N HIS A 396 10.39 17.02 2.12
CA HIS A 396 9.44 18.11 2.43
C HIS A 396 8.12 18.08 1.66
N ILE A 397 7.84 16.96 0.99
CA ILE A 397 6.68 16.71 0.14
C ILE A 397 6.21 15.32 0.52
N ILE A 398 5.13 15.26 1.30
CA ILE A 398 4.28 14.09 1.28
C ILE A 398 3.51 14.24 -0.02
N SER A 399 4.01 13.61 -1.09
CA SER A 399 3.39 13.73 -2.39
C SER A 399 1.92 13.31 -2.27
N SER A 400 0.99 14.12 -2.77
CA SER A 400 -0.42 13.74 -2.89
C SER A 400 -0.61 12.47 -3.74
N ARG A 401 0.43 12.06 -4.50
CA ARG A 401 0.47 10.83 -5.29
C ARG A 401 1.03 9.62 -4.55
N SER A 402 1.82 9.80 -3.48
CA SER A 402 2.39 8.66 -2.75
C SER A 402 1.36 8.09 -1.79
N LYS A 403 0.99 6.82 -2.02
CA LYS A 403 0.17 6.02 -1.08
C LYS A 403 0.84 5.99 0.29
N THR A 404 0.05 5.83 1.36
CA THR A 404 0.51 5.92 2.75
C THR A 404 1.75 5.04 3.01
N LEU A 405 2.73 5.58 3.73
CA LEU A 405 3.97 4.88 4.14
C LEU A 405 3.85 4.17 5.50
N LEU A 406 2.63 4.13 6.03
CA LEU A 406 2.31 3.62 7.35
C LEU A 406 1.60 2.26 7.18
N PRO A 407 2.14 1.15 7.71
CA PRO A 407 1.74 -0.21 7.35
C PRO A 407 0.26 -0.52 7.64
N PHE A 408 -0.26 -0.16 8.80
CA PHE A 408 -1.64 -0.47 9.18
C PHE A 408 -2.65 0.43 8.46
N SER A 409 -2.36 1.72 8.35
CA SER A 409 -3.14 2.67 7.56
C SER A 409 -3.16 2.30 6.07
N LEU A 410 -2.04 1.81 5.53
CA LEU A 410 -1.99 1.31 4.16
C LEU A 410 -2.88 0.07 4.00
N ALA A 411 -2.80 -0.89 4.94
CA ALA A 411 -3.63 -2.08 4.89
C ALA A 411 -5.14 -1.77 5.04
N GLU A 412 -5.52 -0.79 5.85
CA GLU A 412 -6.94 -0.41 5.96
C GLU A 412 -7.47 0.26 4.69
N ASN A 413 -6.67 1.15 4.08
CA ASN A 413 -7.06 1.94 2.91
C ASN A 413 -6.96 1.18 1.59
N LEU A 414 -6.10 0.16 1.47
CA LEU A 414 -5.94 -0.60 0.23
C LEU A 414 -7.14 -1.54 -0.05
N PRO A 415 -7.52 -1.72 -1.33
CA PRO A 415 -8.49 -2.73 -1.71
C PRO A 415 -7.92 -4.12 -1.41
N LYS A 416 -8.68 -4.95 -0.68
CA LYS A 416 -8.20 -6.24 -0.13
C LYS A 416 -7.08 -6.16 0.90
N GLY A 417 -6.84 -5.01 1.52
CA GLY A 417 -5.85 -4.94 2.59
C GLY A 417 -6.24 -5.72 3.85
N ASP A 418 -7.49 -6.15 3.98
CA ASP A 418 -7.91 -7.17 4.95
C ASP A 418 -7.11 -8.48 4.82
N LYS A 419 -6.73 -8.89 3.61
CA LYS A 419 -5.86 -10.04 3.37
C LYS A 419 -4.42 -9.80 3.79
N ILE A 420 -3.96 -8.55 3.76
CA ILE A 420 -2.63 -8.17 4.25
C ILE A 420 -2.61 -8.35 5.77
N LEU A 421 -3.65 -7.86 6.47
CA LEU A 421 -3.79 -8.03 7.92
C LEU A 421 -3.94 -9.50 8.32
N GLU A 422 -4.74 -10.28 7.59
CA GLU A 422 -4.86 -11.75 7.80
C GLU A 422 -3.51 -12.45 7.59
N ALA A 423 -2.74 -12.10 6.55
CA ALA A 423 -1.42 -12.67 6.29
C ALA A 423 -0.37 -12.22 7.33
N LEU A 424 -0.46 -10.99 7.82
CA LEU A 424 0.38 -10.48 8.90
C LEU A 424 0.09 -11.23 10.21
N HIS A 425 -1.18 -11.42 10.55
CA HIS A 425 -1.58 -12.21 11.71
C HIS A 425 -1.04 -13.65 11.62
N GLY A 426 -1.22 -14.33 10.49
CA GLY A 426 -0.64 -15.67 10.29
C GLY A 426 0.90 -15.69 10.40
N HIS A 427 1.58 -14.61 10.00
CA HIS A 427 3.03 -14.46 10.24
C HIS A 427 3.36 -14.31 11.73
N LEU A 428 2.55 -13.56 12.49
CA LEU A 428 2.71 -13.39 13.94
C LEU A 428 2.39 -14.66 14.73
N GLU A 429 1.44 -15.49 14.28
CA GLU A 429 1.16 -16.80 14.90
C GLU A 429 2.36 -17.75 14.78
N LEU A 430 3.00 -17.78 13.60
CA LEU A 430 4.19 -18.59 13.38
C LEU A 430 5.37 -18.18 14.27
N LEU A 431 5.47 -16.91 14.67
CA LEU A 431 6.46 -16.43 15.65
C LEU A 431 6.27 -17.08 17.03
N CYS A 432 5.03 -17.23 17.49
CA CYS A 432 4.73 -17.81 18.80
C CYS A 432 5.01 -19.31 18.85
N MET A 433 4.64 -20.05 17.81
CA MET A 433 4.87 -21.50 17.75
C MET A 433 6.37 -21.87 17.79
N GLY A 434 7.24 -21.04 17.20
CA GLY A 434 8.69 -21.22 17.30
C GLY A 434 9.26 -20.99 18.72
N MET A 435 8.63 -20.11 19.50
CA MET A 435 9.05 -19.77 20.86
C MET A 435 8.59 -20.81 21.90
N GLU A 436 7.43 -21.46 21.69
CA GLU A 436 6.96 -22.55 22.56
C GLU A 436 7.72 -23.87 22.33
N CYS A 437 8.09 -24.18 21.08
CA CYS A 437 8.89 -25.36 20.75
C CYS A 437 10.32 -25.31 21.32
N THR A 438 10.88 -24.10 21.50
CA THR A 438 12.20 -23.95 22.14
C THR A 438 12.16 -24.14 23.65
N ALA A 439 11.00 -23.96 24.30
CA ALA A 439 10.81 -24.24 25.72
C ALA A 439 10.54 -25.73 26.02
N ARG A 440 9.99 -26.50 25.07
CA ARG A 440 9.78 -27.96 25.20
C ARG A 440 10.72 -28.75 24.28
N LYS A 441 11.98 -28.90 24.67
CA LYS A 441 12.85 -29.93 24.07
C LYS A 441 12.46 -31.32 24.58
N THR A 442 11.58 -32.02 23.84
CA THR A 442 11.50 -33.51 23.83
C THR A 442 10.62 -34.01 22.67
N LEU A 443 11.04 -33.81 21.41
CA LEU A 443 10.69 -34.73 20.33
C LEU A 443 11.66 -34.56 19.14
N PRO A 444 12.37 -35.61 18.69
CA PRO A 444 13.05 -35.60 17.40
C PRO A 444 12.03 -35.95 16.29
N ASP A 445 12.23 -35.42 15.08
CA ASP A 445 11.46 -35.73 13.85
C ASP A 445 10.34 -34.76 13.44
N ALA A 446 10.61 -33.46 13.51
CA ALA A 446 10.01 -32.51 12.56
C ALA A 446 11.12 -31.69 11.90
N THR A 447 11.14 -31.67 10.56
CA THR A 447 11.99 -30.77 9.75
C THR A 447 11.96 -29.36 10.34
N PRO A 448 13.11 -28.71 10.59
CA PRO A 448 13.13 -27.42 11.26
C PRO A 448 12.64 -26.34 10.30
N LEU A 449 11.34 -26.08 10.31
CA LEU A 449 10.80 -24.84 9.75
C LEU A 449 11.39 -23.71 10.61
N GLY A 450 12.36 -22.98 10.07
CA GLY A 450 13.21 -22.05 10.79
C GLY A 450 12.43 -21.13 11.74
N ASN A 451 12.91 -21.04 12.99
CA ASN A 451 12.35 -20.19 14.03
C ASN A 451 12.25 -18.74 13.53
N LEU A 452 11.04 -18.27 13.25
CA LEU A 452 10.79 -16.87 12.93
C LEU A 452 11.04 -16.04 14.20
N LEU A 453 11.79 -14.95 14.08
CA LEU A 453 12.14 -14.05 15.18
C LEU A 453 11.28 -12.78 15.10
N PRO A 454 10.91 -12.15 16.23
CA PRO A 454 10.25 -10.85 16.26
C PRO A 454 11.26 -9.77 15.82
N VAL A 455 11.42 -9.62 14.51
CA VAL A 455 12.52 -8.84 13.91
C VAL A 455 12.35 -7.36 14.18
N SER A 456 11.12 -6.84 14.18
CA SER A 456 10.84 -5.42 14.43
C SER A 456 11.05 -5.05 15.90
N MET A 457 10.60 -5.89 16.83
CA MET A 457 10.87 -5.70 18.27
C MET A 457 12.37 -5.71 18.55
N LEU A 458 13.08 -6.73 18.04
CA LEU A 458 14.52 -6.88 18.26
C LEU A 458 15.30 -5.67 17.74
N GLU A 459 14.88 -5.10 16.62
CA GLU A 459 15.48 -3.89 16.06
C GLU A 459 15.30 -2.68 16.98
N LEU A 460 14.10 -2.45 17.51
CA LEU A 460 13.85 -1.37 18.47
C LEU A 460 14.66 -1.57 19.77
N THR A 461 14.71 -2.79 20.29
CA THR A 461 15.52 -3.11 21.48
C THR A 461 17.00 -2.83 21.24
N ARG A 462 17.54 -3.20 20.07
CA ARG A 462 18.93 -2.88 19.69
C ARG A 462 19.18 -1.38 19.62
N LYS A 463 18.22 -0.58 19.18
CA LYS A 463 18.31 0.90 19.18
C LYS A 463 18.19 1.51 20.58
N GLY A 464 17.78 0.73 21.57
CA GLY A 464 17.68 1.12 22.98
C GLY A 464 16.29 1.54 23.41
N PHE A 465 15.24 1.08 22.72
CA PHE A 465 13.85 1.25 23.15
C PHE A 465 13.38 0.02 23.93
N THR A 466 12.73 0.22 25.07
CA THR A 466 12.22 -0.86 25.95
C THR A 466 10.69 -0.91 25.92
N LEU A 467 10.13 -1.76 25.05
CA LEU A 467 8.68 -1.99 24.92
C LEU A 467 8.17 -3.14 25.82
N MET A 468 9.08 -4.02 26.27
CA MET A 468 8.80 -5.12 27.20
C MET A 468 9.95 -5.22 28.22
N LYS A 469 9.63 -5.44 29.50
CA LYS A 469 10.63 -5.83 30.52
C LYS A 469 11.00 -7.29 30.22
N THR A 470 12.15 -7.51 29.61
CA THR A 470 12.65 -8.86 29.36
C THR A 470 12.86 -9.54 30.72
N ALA A 471 12.24 -10.70 30.95
CA ALA A 471 12.65 -11.55 32.06
C ALA A 471 14.14 -11.88 31.87
N ASP A 472 14.94 -11.68 32.92
CA ASP A 472 16.37 -11.97 32.93
C ASP A 472 16.62 -13.39 32.39
N GLY A 473 17.15 -13.51 31.17
CA GLY A 473 17.51 -14.83 30.61
C GLY A 473 17.30 -15.06 29.12
N ILE A 474 16.82 -14.11 28.31
CA ILE A 474 16.98 -14.23 26.84
C ILE A 474 18.43 -13.87 26.50
N GLU A 475 19.35 -14.78 26.82
CA GLU A 475 20.70 -14.72 26.29
C GLU A 475 20.62 -14.64 24.77
N GLU A 476 21.48 -13.81 24.17
CA GLU A 476 21.69 -13.61 22.73
C GLU A 476 22.13 -14.90 21.99
N ASN A 477 21.82 -16.09 22.51
CA ASN A 477 22.15 -17.41 21.99
C ASN A 477 21.13 -17.94 20.97
N VAL A 478 20.44 -17.06 20.24
CA VAL A 478 19.72 -17.47 19.03
C VAL A 478 20.70 -17.45 17.86
N SER A 479 21.53 -18.48 17.80
CA SER A 479 22.12 -18.93 16.53
C SER A 479 20.99 -19.46 15.66
N GLN A 480 20.32 -18.63 14.86
CA GLN A 480 19.51 -19.16 13.76
C GLN A 480 19.04 -18.07 12.80
N ILE A 481 19.15 -18.42 11.53
CA ILE A 481 18.68 -17.73 10.33
C ILE A 481 17.22 -17.32 10.57
N GLY A 482 16.96 -16.02 10.72
CA GLY A 482 15.60 -15.50 10.50
C GLY A 482 15.15 -15.96 9.11
N ALA A 483 14.02 -16.63 9.03
CA ALA A 483 13.51 -17.26 7.81
C ALA A 483 13.19 -16.19 6.74
N PHE A 484 14.24 -15.70 6.08
CA PHE A 484 14.11 -14.98 4.83
C PHE A 484 13.86 -16.02 3.75
N TYR A 485 12.75 -15.86 3.04
CA TYR A 485 12.43 -16.68 1.89
C TYR A 485 13.41 -16.30 0.78
N VAL A 486 14.47 -17.08 0.59
CA VAL A 486 15.41 -16.92 -0.54
C VAL A 486 14.73 -17.45 -1.80
N GLY A 487 14.77 -16.68 -2.89
CA GLY A 487 14.10 -16.98 -4.16
C GLY A 487 12.55 -16.96 -4.13
N ASP A 488 11.94 -17.25 -2.98
CA ASP A 488 10.50 -17.27 -2.81
C ASP A 488 9.95 -15.99 -2.15
N LYS A 489 8.67 -15.68 -2.43
CA LYS A 489 7.95 -14.58 -1.77
C LYS A 489 7.18 -15.10 -0.56
N SER A 490 7.28 -14.38 0.55
CA SER A 490 6.51 -14.67 1.76
C SER A 490 5.00 -14.56 1.49
N PRO A 491 4.14 -15.24 2.27
CA PRO A 491 2.69 -15.12 2.11
C PRO A 491 2.21 -13.66 2.30
N LEU A 492 2.86 -12.91 3.20
CA LEU A 492 2.62 -11.49 3.40
C LEU A 492 2.97 -10.66 2.16
N ASP A 493 4.16 -10.87 1.58
CA ASP A 493 4.59 -10.21 0.33
C ASP A 493 3.63 -10.52 -0.83
N LYS A 494 3.21 -11.78 -0.98
CA LYS A 494 2.20 -12.17 -1.97
C LYS A 494 0.87 -11.43 -1.78
N ALA A 495 0.41 -11.25 -0.54
CA ALA A 495 -0.82 -10.51 -0.23
C ALA A 495 -0.70 -9.02 -0.56
N VAL A 496 0.43 -8.40 -0.20
CA VAL A 496 0.75 -6.99 -0.49
C VAL A 496 0.80 -6.77 -2.00
N TRP A 497 1.56 -7.59 -2.74
CA TRP A 497 1.69 -7.48 -4.18
C TRP A 497 0.34 -7.63 -4.90
N GLN A 498 -0.50 -8.59 -4.48
CA GLN A 498 -1.85 -8.72 -5.01
C GLN A 498 -2.65 -7.44 -4.79
N SER A 499 -2.68 -6.91 -3.56
CA SER A 499 -3.41 -5.69 -3.20
C SER A 499 -2.99 -4.47 -4.04
N ILE A 500 -1.68 -4.30 -4.24
CA ILE A 500 -1.13 -3.22 -5.09
C ILE A 500 -1.57 -3.40 -6.55
N CYS A 501 -1.48 -4.61 -7.12
CA CYS A 501 -1.98 -4.88 -8.46
C CYS A 501 -3.50 -4.63 -8.59
N TYR A 502 -4.27 -4.91 -7.53
CA TYR A 502 -5.71 -4.61 -7.49
C TYR A 502 -5.96 -3.09 -7.50
N SER A 503 -5.23 -2.34 -6.68
CA SER A 503 -5.28 -0.88 -6.62
C SER A 503 -4.88 -0.23 -7.94
N GLY A 504 -3.79 -0.66 -8.57
CA GLY A 504 -3.36 -0.12 -9.87
C GLY A 504 -4.41 -0.34 -10.97
N LYS A 505 -5.05 -1.52 -11.02
CA LYS A 505 -6.16 -1.77 -11.95
C LYS A 505 -7.39 -0.89 -11.67
N ALA A 506 -7.68 -0.63 -10.39
CA ALA A 506 -8.77 0.26 -10.00
C ALA A 506 -8.47 1.72 -10.37
N GLU A 507 -7.23 2.18 -10.24
CA GLU A 507 -6.79 3.52 -10.66
C GLU A 507 -6.89 3.68 -12.18
N THR A 508 -6.42 2.69 -12.96
CA THR A 508 -6.58 2.73 -14.43
C THR A 508 -8.05 2.76 -14.84
N ALA A 509 -8.92 2.03 -14.13
CA ALA A 509 -10.35 2.04 -14.42
C ALA A 509 -10.99 3.39 -14.04
N ARG A 510 -10.58 4.02 -12.94
CA ARG A 510 -11.01 5.37 -12.57
C ARG A 510 -10.58 6.39 -13.61
N ALA A 511 -9.35 6.31 -14.12
CA ALA A 511 -8.88 7.18 -15.19
C ALA A 511 -9.74 7.05 -16.46
N THR A 512 -10.16 5.83 -16.84
CA THR A 512 -11.10 5.66 -17.97
C THR A 512 -12.48 6.27 -17.69
N VAL A 513 -12.92 6.29 -16.43
CA VAL A 513 -14.19 6.92 -16.06
C VAL A 513 -14.06 8.44 -16.15
N GLU A 514 -12.96 9.01 -15.67
CA GLU A 514 -12.67 10.44 -15.78
C GLU A 514 -12.56 10.91 -17.23
N GLN A 515 -11.92 10.13 -18.10
CA GLN A 515 -11.87 10.41 -19.55
C GLN A 515 -13.26 10.47 -20.22
N VAL A 516 -14.25 9.75 -19.67
CA VAL A 516 -15.60 9.67 -20.25
C VAL A 516 -16.58 10.60 -19.51
N LYS A 517 -16.15 11.30 -18.46
CA LYS A 517 -16.95 12.37 -17.86
C LYS A 517 -16.98 13.54 -18.85
N VAL A 518 -18.12 13.75 -19.49
CA VAL A 518 -18.37 14.91 -20.33
C VAL A 518 -19.10 15.96 -19.50
N GLU A 519 -18.67 17.21 -19.59
CA GLU A 519 -19.35 18.35 -18.97
C GLU A 519 -20.50 18.82 -19.88
N GLY A 520 -21.66 19.12 -19.29
CA GLY A 520 -22.85 19.57 -19.98
C GLY A 520 -23.99 18.54 -19.95
N ILE A 521 -25.20 19.03 -19.68
CA ILE A 521 -26.39 18.18 -19.56
C ILE A 521 -26.85 17.65 -20.91
N ASP A 522 -26.82 18.48 -21.96
CA ASP A 522 -27.28 18.08 -23.28
C ASP A 522 -26.41 16.99 -23.90
N THR A 523 -25.09 17.04 -23.65
CA THR A 523 -24.13 16.01 -24.09
C THR A 523 -24.31 14.72 -23.29
N ASN A 524 -24.43 14.80 -21.96
CA ASN A 524 -24.72 13.65 -21.10
C ASN A 524 -26.06 12.99 -21.44
N LEU A 525 -27.10 13.76 -21.77
CA LEU A 525 -28.41 13.23 -22.16
C LEU A 525 -28.37 12.59 -23.56
N ALA A 526 -27.59 13.15 -24.49
CA ALA A 526 -27.34 12.52 -25.79
C ALA A 526 -26.60 11.18 -25.65
N VAL A 527 -25.59 11.12 -24.77
CA VAL A 527 -24.87 9.87 -24.43
C VAL A 527 -25.82 8.83 -23.86
N MET A 528 -26.66 9.24 -22.90
CA MET A 528 -27.65 8.36 -22.27
C MET A 528 -28.64 7.80 -23.30
N LYS A 529 -29.18 8.66 -24.16
CA LYS A 529 -30.12 8.26 -25.23
C LYS A 529 -29.46 7.28 -26.21
N GLY A 530 -28.21 7.53 -26.58
CA GLY A 530 -27.46 6.63 -27.47
C GLY A 530 -27.20 5.26 -26.85
N LEU A 531 -26.87 5.20 -25.55
CA LEU A 531 -26.62 3.94 -24.85
C LEU A 531 -27.90 3.16 -24.54
N LEU A 532 -29.01 3.86 -24.27
CA LEU A 532 -30.33 3.24 -24.04
C LEU A 532 -31.08 2.91 -25.32
N PHE A 533 -30.58 3.30 -26.50
CA PHE A 533 -31.22 3.05 -27.80
C PHE A 533 -31.75 1.62 -27.98
N PRO A 534 -31.00 0.54 -27.66
CA PRO A 534 -31.51 -0.83 -27.81
C PRO A 534 -32.72 -1.14 -26.90
N VAL A 535 -32.75 -0.52 -25.71
CA VAL A 535 -33.85 -0.68 -24.73
C VAL A 535 -35.06 0.12 -25.19
N ILE A 536 -34.84 1.34 -25.68
CA ILE A 536 -35.89 2.23 -26.19
C ILE A 536 -36.57 1.57 -27.41
N GLU A 537 -35.79 1.05 -28.37
CA GLU A 537 -36.33 0.34 -29.54
C GLU A 537 -37.12 -0.91 -29.15
N SER A 538 -36.67 -1.63 -28.12
CA SER A 538 -37.41 -2.78 -27.59
C SER A 538 -38.72 -2.35 -26.93
N TYR A 539 -38.69 -1.27 -26.13
CA TYR A 539 -39.88 -0.70 -25.49
C TYR A 539 -40.88 -0.21 -26.53
N GLU A 540 -40.45 0.48 -27.59
CA GLU A 540 -41.32 0.94 -28.67
C GLU A 540 -42.04 -0.23 -29.34
N LYS A 541 -41.37 -1.38 -29.56
CA LYS A 541 -42.01 -2.60 -30.08
C LYS A 541 -43.05 -3.17 -29.12
N PHE A 542 -42.79 -3.17 -27.81
CA PHE A 542 -43.78 -3.60 -26.81
C PHE A 542 -44.95 -2.62 -26.71
N HIS A 543 -44.67 -1.32 -26.74
CA HIS A 543 -45.68 -0.27 -26.75
C HIS A 543 -46.57 -0.38 -27.99
N PHE A 544 -45.99 -0.63 -29.17
CA PHE A 544 -46.72 -0.88 -30.42
C PHE A 544 -47.69 -2.08 -30.30
N LEU A 545 -47.24 -3.16 -29.64
CA LEU A 545 -48.09 -4.32 -29.37
C LEU A 545 -49.19 -3.99 -28.33
N ALA A 546 -48.90 -3.14 -27.35
CA ALA A 546 -49.85 -2.72 -26.31
C ALA A 546 -50.83 -1.62 -26.76
N SER A 547 -50.45 -0.79 -27.73
CA SER A 547 -51.28 0.27 -28.32
C SER A 547 -52.31 -0.27 -29.32
N TRP A 548 -52.27 -1.59 -29.62
CA TRP A 548 -53.16 -2.26 -30.57
C TRP A 548 -53.11 -1.68 -31.99
N GLU A 549 -51.98 -1.09 -32.38
CA GLU A 549 -51.79 -0.55 -33.74
C GLU A 549 -51.88 -1.65 -34.83
N ASP A 550 -51.43 -2.88 -34.51
CA ASP A 550 -51.68 -4.08 -35.33
C ASP A 550 -52.48 -5.11 -34.52
N PRO A 551 -53.82 -5.15 -34.66
CA PRO A 551 -54.68 -5.96 -33.82
C PRO A 551 -54.39 -7.46 -33.92
N PHE A 552 -53.91 -7.96 -35.07
CA PHE A 552 -53.58 -9.37 -35.20
C PHE A 552 -52.33 -9.74 -34.39
N LYS A 553 -51.27 -8.95 -34.48
CA LYS A 553 -50.04 -9.18 -33.71
C LYS A 553 -50.26 -9.03 -32.21
N SER A 554 -51.06 -8.04 -31.80
CA SER A 554 -51.42 -7.82 -30.40
C SER A 554 -52.22 -8.98 -29.80
N VAL A 555 -53.18 -9.55 -30.54
CA VAL A 555 -53.94 -10.73 -30.09
C VAL A 555 -53.02 -11.94 -29.94
N VAL A 556 -52.15 -12.22 -30.92
CA VAL A 556 -51.20 -13.33 -30.86
C VAL A 556 -50.27 -13.18 -29.65
N PHE A 557 -49.76 -11.97 -29.42
CA PHE A 557 -48.92 -11.66 -28.27
C PHE A 557 -49.66 -11.87 -26.93
N LEU A 558 -50.90 -11.38 -26.83
CA LEU A 558 -51.72 -11.55 -25.63
C LEU A 558 -52.00 -13.02 -25.32
N VAL A 559 -52.41 -13.80 -26.33
CA VAL A 559 -52.65 -15.25 -26.19
C VAL A 559 -51.38 -15.98 -25.78
N PHE A 560 -50.22 -15.60 -26.33
CA PHE A 560 -48.93 -16.19 -25.97
C PHE A 560 -48.55 -15.91 -24.51
N ILE A 561 -48.75 -14.68 -24.02
CA ILE A 561 -48.50 -14.32 -22.61
C ILE A 561 -49.44 -15.07 -21.69
N ILE A 562 -50.74 -15.11 -21.99
CA ILE A 562 -51.74 -15.86 -21.23
C ILE A 562 -51.37 -17.35 -21.17
N PHE A 563 -51.01 -17.94 -22.31
CA PHE A 563 -50.56 -19.33 -22.39
C PHE A 563 -49.30 -19.60 -21.56
N SER A 564 -48.34 -18.67 -21.59
CA SER A 564 -47.10 -18.75 -20.80
C SER A 564 -47.36 -18.68 -19.30
N VAL A 565 -48.35 -17.88 -18.87
CA VAL A 565 -48.80 -17.80 -17.47
C VAL A 565 -49.45 -19.13 -17.05
N PHE A 566 -50.39 -19.65 -17.82
CA PHE A 566 -51.10 -20.89 -17.51
C PHE A 566 -50.18 -22.12 -17.43
N ARG A 567 -49.14 -22.17 -18.26
CA ARG A 567 -48.14 -23.25 -18.21
C ARG A 567 -47.06 -23.08 -17.14
N GLY A 568 -47.08 -22.00 -16.37
CA GLY A 568 -46.05 -21.71 -15.37
C GLY A 568 -44.67 -21.39 -15.98
N TRP A 569 -44.61 -21.01 -17.25
CA TRP A 569 -43.34 -20.69 -17.94
C TRP A 569 -42.67 -19.43 -17.39
N ILE A 570 -43.40 -18.62 -16.64
CA ILE A 570 -42.90 -17.43 -15.94
C ILE A 570 -41.67 -17.76 -15.08
N ARG A 571 -41.62 -18.96 -14.47
CA ARG A 571 -40.47 -19.41 -13.66
C ARG A 571 -39.18 -19.49 -14.48
N TYR A 572 -39.25 -19.75 -15.78
CA TYR A 572 -38.08 -19.92 -16.65
C TYR A 572 -37.66 -18.63 -17.36
N ILE A 573 -38.45 -17.55 -17.29
CA ILE A 573 -38.13 -16.28 -17.96
C ILE A 573 -36.78 -15.72 -17.45
N PHE A 574 -36.62 -15.63 -16.12
CA PHE A 574 -35.39 -15.11 -15.51
C PHE A 574 -34.16 -16.01 -15.78
N PRO A 575 -34.23 -17.35 -15.60
CA PRO A 575 -33.14 -18.24 -16.02
C PRO A 575 -32.72 -18.09 -17.48
N CYS A 576 -33.69 -18.08 -18.40
CA CYS A 576 -33.42 -17.93 -19.83
C CYS A 576 -32.76 -16.58 -20.14
N ALA A 577 -33.17 -15.51 -19.47
CA ALA A 577 -32.54 -14.19 -19.61
C ALA A 577 -31.07 -14.20 -19.12
N PHE A 578 -30.79 -14.78 -17.95
CA PHE A 578 -29.42 -14.84 -17.43
C PHE A 578 -28.50 -15.73 -18.27
N ILE A 579 -28.98 -16.89 -18.71
CA ILE A 579 -28.21 -17.81 -19.57
C ILE A 579 -27.96 -17.18 -20.94
N SER A 580 -28.97 -16.57 -21.57
CA SER A 580 -28.79 -15.90 -22.86
C SER A 580 -27.80 -14.74 -22.77
N LEU A 581 -27.82 -13.94 -21.69
CA LEU A 581 -26.83 -12.90 -21.45
C LEU A 581 -25.41 -13.46 -21.28
N ALA A 582 -25.25 -14.58 -20.54
CA ALA A 582 -23.96 -15.25 -20.39
C ALA A 582 -23.44 -15.80 -21.73
N VAL A 583 -24.32 -16.39 -22.56
CA VAL A 583 -23.96 -16.85 -23.91
C VAL A 583 -23.55 -15.68 -24.80
N LEU A 584 -24.28 -14.56 -24.77
CA LEU A 584 -23.92 -13.35 -25.52
C LEU A 584 -22.55 -12.80 -25.13
N MET A 585 -22.24 -12.77 -23.83
CA MET A 585 -20.92 -12.35 -23.32
C MET A 585 -19.78 -13.24 -23.82
N LEU A 586 -19.98 -14.57 -23.78
CA LEU A 586 -19.00 -15.54 -24.27
C LEU A 586 -18.86 -15.51 -25.80
N TRP A 587 -19.97 -15.31 -26.51
CA TRP A 587 -20.01 -15.13 -27.95
C TRP A 587 -19.23 -13.89 -28.38
N HIS A 588 -19.49 -12.74 -27.75
CA HIS A 588 -18.74 -11.51 -27.99
C HIS A 588 -17.25 -11.69 -27.69
N LYS A 589 -16.88 -12.38 -26.60
CA LYS A 589 -15.48 -12.70 -26.32
C LYS A 589 -14.82 -13.51 -27.44
N HIS A 590 -15.51 -14.49 -28.01
CA HIS A 590 -14.99 -15.30 -29.11
C HIS A 590 -14.81 -14.47 -30.38
N LYS A 591 -15.77 -13.60 -30.69
CA LYS A 591 -15.75 -12.73 -31.88
C LYS A 591 -14.75 -11.58 -31.77
N SER A 592 -14.57 -11.01 -30.57
CA SER A 592 -13.66 -9.88 -30.32
C SER A 592 -12.17 -10.27 -30.31
N LYS A 593 -11.81 -11.56 -30.38
CA LYS A 593 -10.40 -11.98 -30.58
C LYS A 593 -9.80 -11.47 -31.90
N GLU A 594 -10.64 -11.02 -32.83
CA GLU A 594 -10.22 -10.61 -34.17
C GLU A 594 -10.14 -9.08 -34.38
N GLN A 595 -10.65 -8.23 -33.47
CA GLN A 595 -10.59 -6.76 -33.59
C GLN A 595 -10.75 -6.01 -32.25
N PRO A 596 -9.97 -4.94 -31.99
CA PRO A 596 -10.20 -4.07 -30.84
C PRO A 596 -11.51 -3.27 -31.00
N LEU A 597 -12.23 -3.10 -29.87
CA LEU A 597 -13.55 -2.47 -29.80
C LEU A 597 -13.60 -1.09 -30.46
N GLU A 598 -14.47 -0.94 -31.46
CA GLU A 598 -14.73 0.36 -32.07
C GLU A 598 -15.38 1.32 -31.06
N PRO A 599 -14.83 2.54 -30.93
CA PRO A 599 -15.36 3.55 -30.02
C PRO A 599 -16.75 3.98 -30.45
N PHE A 600 -17.67 4.05 -29.49
CA PHE A 600 -19.06 4.43 -29.75
C PHE A 600 -19.13 5.89 -30.20
N ARG A 601 -19.53 6.13 -31.46
CA ARG A 601 -19.68 7.46 -32.06
C ARG A 601 -21.05 8.03 -31.73
N ILE A 602 -21.08 9.15 -31.01
CA ILE A 602 -22.32 9.86 -30.66
C ILE A 602 -22.28 11.23 -31.32
N VAL A 603 -23.36 11.57 -32.04
CA VAL A 603 -23.56 12.88 -32.68
C VAL A 603 -24.01 13.88 -31.62
N THR A 604 -23.25 14.97 -31.46
CA THR A 604 -23.61 16.05 -30.53
C THR A 604 -24.86 16.80 -31.00
N PRO A 605 -25.83 17.11 -30.13
CA PRO A 605 -26.97 17.94 -30.49
C PRO A 605 -26.53 19.40 -30.79
N PRO A 606 -27.26 20.13 -31.65
CA PRO A 606 -26.94 21.51 -31.99
C PRO A 606 -27.13 22.45 -30.79
N SER A 607 -26.20 23.39 -30.61
CA SER A 607 -26.19 24.36 -29.51
C SER A 607 -27.46 25.24 -29.51
N LYS A 608 -28.23 25.24 -28.41
CA LYS A 608 -29.33 26.18 -28.17
C LYS A 608 -28.89 27.35 -27.30
N ASN A 609 -29.64 28.46 -27.43
CA ASN A 609 -29.34 29.80 -26.93
C ASN A 609 -29.22 29.87 -25.38
N PRO A 610 -28.28 30.69 -24.84
CA PRO A 610 -27.95 30.74 -23.40
C PRO A 610 -29.02 31.43 -22.53
N VAL A 611 -30.05 32.03 -23.13
CA VAL A 611 -31.06 32.82 -22.41
C VAL A 611 -32.24 31.98 -21.92
N GLU A 612 -32.47 30.78 -22.48
CA GLU A 612 -33.51 29.85 -22.00
C GLU A 612 -33.02 28.93 -20.87
N GLN A 613 -31.71 28.76 -20.69
CA GLN A 613 -31.10 27.91 -19.64
C GLN A 613 -31.04 28.57 -18.25
N ILE A 614 -31.24 29.88 -18.14
CA ILE A 614 -30.99 30.63 -16.90
C ILE A 614 -32.20 30.67 -15.96
N LEU A 615 -33.42 30.32 -16.39
CA LEU A 615 -34.63 30.61 -15.59
C LEU A 615 -35.23 29.45 -14.79
N THR A 616 -34.59 28.28 -14.67
CA THR A 616 -35.14 27.19 -13.83
C THR A 616 -34.04 26.49 -13.01
N LEU A 617 -33.99 26.75 -11.70
CA LEU A 617 -33.37 25.92 -10.65
C LEU A 617 -31.99 25.30 -10.99
N GLN A 618 -30.94 26.12 -10.91
CA GLN A 618 -29.53 25.72 -11.07
C GLN A 618 -29.10 24.55 -10.13
N GLU A 619 -29.71 24.44 -8.95
CA GLU A 619 -29.51 23.33 -8.01
C GLU A 619 -30.09 22.00 -8.52
N ALA A 620 -31.29 22.02 -9.11
CA ALA A 620 -31.94 20.80 -9.62
C ALA A 620 -31.29 20.32 -10.92
N ILE A 621 -30.81 21.26 -11.73
CA ILE A 621 -30.10 21.02 -12.99
C ILE A 621 -28.75 20.35 -12.72
N SER A 622 -27.97 20.84 -11.74
CA SER A 622 -26.70 20.21 -11.37
C SER A 622 -26.89 18.84 -10.72
N GLN A 623 -27.91 18.66 -9.87
CA GLN A 623 -28.27 17.35 -9.33
C GLN A 623 -28.67 16.36 -10.43
N LEU A 624 -29.47 16.79 -11.41
CA LEU A 624 -29.84 15.97 -12.55
C LEU A 624 -28.63 15.61 -13.40
N GLU A 625 -27.72 16.56 -13.65
CA GLU A 625 -26.47 16.30 -14.36
C GLU A 625 -25.65 15.21 -13.68
N THR A 626 -25.44 15.30 -12.36
CA THR A 626 -24.69 14.29 -11.61
C THR A 626 -25.35 12.92 -11.66
N LEU A 627 -26.69 12.85 -11.62
CA LEU A 627 -27.44 11.59 -11.67
C LEU A 627 -27.39 10.96 -13.07
N VAL A 628 -27.56 11.77 -14.13
CA VAL A 628 -27.43 11.31 -15.52
C VAL A 628 -26.00 10.86 -15.80
N GLN A 629 -25.00 11.60 -15.32
CA GLN A 629 -23.60 11.25 -15.46
C GLN A 629 -23.28 9.93 -14.74
N ALA A 630 -23.79 9.74 -13.51
CA ALA A 630 -23.66 8.47 -12.79
C ALA A 630 -24.34 7.31 -13.54
N GLY A 631 -25.54 7.53 -14.09
CA GLY A 631 -26.26 6.57 -14.92
C GLY A 631 -25.48 6.17 -16.18
N ASN A 632 -24.91 7.15 -16.89
CA ASN A 632 -24.06 6.92 -18.07
C ASN A 632 -22.83 6.08 -17.74
N ILE A 633 -22.14 6.39 -16.63
CA ILE A 633 -20.97 5.61 -16.17
C ILE A 633 -21.36 4.16 -15.88
N ILE A 634 -22.50 3.93 -15.21
CA ILE A 634 -23.01 2.58 -14.94
C ILE A 634 -23.27 1.84 -16.26
N LEU A 635 -23.95 2.48 -17.20
CA LEU A 635 -24.34 1.85 -18.46
C LEU A 635 -23.12 1.55 -19.35
N LEU A 636 -22.11 2.42 -19.36
CA LEU A 636 -20.84 2.21 -20.05
C LEU A 636 -20.02 1.06 -19.45
N LYS A 637 -20.01 0.94 -18.11
CA LYS A 637 -19.38 -0.21 -17.43
C LYS A 637 -20.11 -1.51 -17.75
N LEU A 638 -21.44 -1.52 -17.72
CA LEU A 638 -22.25 -2.70 -18.10
C LEU A 638 -21.99 -3.10 -19.55
N ARG A 639 -21.93 -2.12 -20.46
CA ARG A 639 -21.56 -2.34 -21.86
C ARG A 639 -20.15 -2.91 -22.01
N ALA A 640 -19.17 -2.41 -21.25
CA ALA A 640 -17.80 -2.93 -21.27
C ALA A 640 -17.74 -4.41 -20.85
N ILE A 641 -18.53 -4.81 -19.86
CA ILE A 641 -18.65 -6.22 -19.43
C ILE A 641 -19.32 -7.05 -20.53
N LEU A 642 -20.42 -6.55 -21.11
CA LEU A 642 -21.22 -7.26 -22.11
C LEU A 642 -20.44 -7.50 -23.42
N LEU A 643 -19.64 -6.52 -23.84
CA LEU A 643 -18.80 -6.60 -25.05
C LEU A 643 -17.44 -7.27 -24.80
N ALA A 644 -17.22 -7.85 -23.62
CA ALA A 644 -16.00 -8.54 -23.24
C ALA A 644 -14.71 -7.68 -23.30
N ALA A 645 -14.81 -6.38 -23.01
CA ALA A 645 -13.66 -5.47 -22.96
C ALA A 645 -12.63 -5.87 -21.88
N VAL A 646 -13.08 -6.54 -20.81
CA VAL A 646 -12.22 -7.11 -19.76
C VAL A 646 -12.49 -8.61 -19.65
N PRO A 647 -11.79 -9.47 -20.42
CA PRO A 647 -12.16 -10.87 -20.59
C PRO A 647 -12.18 -11.65 -19.26
N GLN A 648 -11.24 -11.37 -18.35
CA GLN A 648 -11.20 -12.00 -17.02
C GLN A 648 -12.42 -11.66 -16.14
N THR A 649 -12.98 -10.46 -16.29
CA THR A 649 -14.16 -10.04 -15.53
C THR A 649 -15.42 -10.61 -16.19
N THR A 650 -15.50 -10.56 -17.51
CA THR A 650 -16.61 -11.13 -18.28
C THR A 650 -16.78 -12.62 -18.03
N ASP A 651 -15.69 -13.40 -17.94
CA ASP A 651 -15.77 -14.83 -17.60
C ASP A 651 -16.39 -15.06 -16.23
N LYS A 652 -15.95 -14.31 -15.22
CA LYS A 652 -16.49 -14.42 -13.85
C LYS A 652 -17.96 -14.04 -13.80
N VAL A 653 -18.36 -12.98 -14.52
CA VAL A 653 -19.75 -12.54 -14.59
C VAL A 653 -20.61 -13.56 -15.34
N ALA A 654 -20.11 -14.14 -16.44
CA ALA A 654 -20.82 -15.17 -17.18
C ALA A 654 -21.03 -16.45 -16.36
N ILE A 655 -20.00 -16.90 -15.63
CA ILE A 655 -20.11 -18.02 -14.69
C ILE A 655 -21.10 -17.70 -13.57
N PHE A 656 -21.03 -16.49 -12.99
CA PHE A 656 -21.97 -16.05 -11.97
C PHE A 656 -23.42 -16.02 -12.47
N LEU A 657 -23.67 -15.43 -13.65
CA LEU A 657 -24.99 -15.39 -14.29
C LEU A 657 -25.53 -16.80 -14.57
N THR A 658 -24.68 -17.72 -15.01
CA THR A 658 -25.04 -19.12 -15.24
C THR A 658 -25.42 -19.80 -13.92
N GLY A 659 -24.64 -19.57 -12.85
CA GLY A 659 -24.94 -20.07 -11.51
C GLY A 659 -26.26 -19.52 -10.95
N VAL A 660 -26.50 -18.22 -11.09
CA VAL A 660 -27.77 -17.58 -10.69
C VAL A 660 -28.93 -18.16 -11.50
N GLY A 661 -28.78 -18.30 -12.81
CA GLY A 661 -29.78 -18.95 -13.68
C GLY A 661 -30.11 -20.37 -13.21
N ALA A 662 -29.10 -21.17 -12.85
CA ALA A 662 -29.30 -22.52 -12.30
C ALA A 662 -30.07 -22.50 -10.96
N VAL A 663 -29.77 -21.56 -10.07
CA VAL A 663 -30.50 -21.39 -8.80
C VAL A 663 -31.98 -21.09 -9.04
N PHE A 664 -32.31 -20.19 -9.97
CA PHE A 664 -33.71 -19.89 -10.31
C PHE A 664 -34.45 -21.07 -10.97
N ILE A 665 -33.73 -21.96 -11.67
CA ILE A 665 -34.31 -23.21 -12.20
C ILE A 665 -34.60 -24.19 -11.05
N LEU A 666 -33.62 -24.41 -10.17
CA LEU A 666 -33.68 -25.43 -9.13
C LEU A 666 -34.60 -25.04 -7.96
N VAL A 667 -34.57 -23.77 -7.55
CA VAL A 667 -35.23 -23.28 -6.35
C VAL A 667 -36.53 -22.55 -6.71
N PRO A 668 -37.68 -22.94 -6.11
CA PRO A 668 -38.93 -22.20 -6.29
C PRO A 668 -38.81 -20.73 -5.81
N PRO A 669 -39.53 -19.79 -6.46
CA PRO A 669 -39.39 -18.36 -6.18
C PRO A 669 -39.77 -17.96 -4.73
N GLU A 670 -40.67 -18.71 -4.09
CA GLU A 670 -41.08 -18.49 -2.70
C GLU A 670 -39.90 -18.60 -1.73
N TYR A 671 -39.03 -19.59 -1.92
CA TYR A 671 -37.83 -19.76 -1.10
C TYR A 671 -36.76 -18.70 -1.39
N LEU A 672 -36.69 -18.20 -2.63
CA LEU A 672 -35.79 -17.10 -2.97
C LEU A 672 -36.25 -15.78 -2.32
N LEU A 673 -37.56 -15.54 -2.26
CA LEU A 673 -38.15 -14.41 -1.54
C LEU A 673 -37.88 -14.51 -0.04
N LEU A 674 -38.07 -15.69 0.55
CA LEU A 674 -37.75 -15.94 1.96
C LEU A 674 -36.25 -15.72 2.25
N LEU A 675 -35.37 -16.22 1.38
CA LEU A 675 -33.93 -16.01 1.50
C LEU A 675 -33.57 -14.53 1.43
N GLY A 676 -34.17 -13.78 0.49
CA GLY A 676 -33.99 -12.34 0.38
C GLY A 676 -34.47 -11.57 1.62
N PHE A 677 -35.58 -11.99 2.21
CA PHE A 677 -36.10 -11.42 3.45
C PHE A 677 -35.15 -11.68 4.64
N ILE A 678 -34.70 -12.92 4.81
CA ILE A 678 -33.73 -13.29 5.85
C ILE A 678 -32.42 -12.50 5.66
N GLU A 679 -31.93 -12.37 4.43
CA GLU A 679 -30.75 -11.58 4.11
C GLU A 679 -30.91 -10.13 4.53
N ALA A 680 -32.01 -9.48 4.14
CA ALA A 680 -32.28 -8.08 4.47
C ALA A 680 -32.38 -7.86 5.98
N TYR A 681 -33.06 -8.76 6.70
CA TYR A 681 -33.31 -8.61 8.14
C TYR A 681 -32.07 -8.93 8.99
N THR A 682 -31.26 -9.90 8.58
CA THR A 682 -30.06 -10.32 9.34
C THR A 682 -28.81 -9.51 9.01
N ARG A 683 -28.88 -8.60 8.03
CA ARG A 683 -27.71 -7.84 7.55
C ARG A 683 -27.04 -6.97 8.61
N GLU A 684 -27.83 -6.31 9.46
CA GLU A 684 -27.33 -5.44 10.54
C GLU A 684 -27.15 -6.18 11.88
N MET A 685 -27.42 -7.48 11.93
CA MET A 685 -27.25 -8.27 13.13
C MET A 685 -25.76 -8.29 13.55
N PRO A 686 -25.39 -8.00 14.81
CA PRO A 686 -24.01 -7.78 15.22
C PRO A 686 -23.07 -8.96 14.92
N LEU A 687 -23.57 -10.20 15.04
CA LEU A 687 -22.80 -11.41 14.72
C LEU A 687 -22.48 -11.55 13.22
N ARG A 688 -23.34 -11.02 12.35
CA ARG A 688 -23.23 -11.16 10.89
C ARG A 688 -22.73 -9.90 10.21
N LYS A 689 -22.87 -8.74 10.84
CA LYS A 689 -22.57 -7.41 10.30
C LYS A 689 -21.18 -7.35 9.67
N HIS A 690 -20.17 -7.88 10.36
CA HIS A 690 -18.80 -7.90 9.84
C HIS A 690 -18.68 -8.67 8.51
N SER A 691 -19.34 -9.82 8.39
CA SER A 691 -19.35 -10.63 7.16
C SER A 691 -20.11 -9.91 6.02
N SER A 692 -21.26 -9.32 6.33
CA SER A 692 -22.05 -8.56 5.37
C SER A 692 -21.30 -7.32 4.85
N GLU A 693 -20.70 -6.53 5.74
CA GLU A 693 -19.85 -5.39 5.39
C GLU A 693 -18.65 -5.81 4.56
N LYS A 694 -18.00 -6.93 4.90
CA LYS A 694 -16.92 -7.52 4.11
C LYS A 694 -17.41 -7.83 2.69
N LEU A 695 -18.56 -8.48 2.53
CA LEU A 695 -19.14 -8.78 1.21
C LEU A 695 -19.45 -7.51 0.41
N ILE A 696 -20.11 -6.53 1.02
CA ILE A 696 -20.43 -5.23 0.39
C ILE A 696 -19.15 -4.51 -0.04
N ARG A 697 -18.12 -4.51 0.80
CA ARG A 697 -16.79 -3.98 0.48
C ARG A 697 -16.21 -4.70 -0.73
N ARG A 698 -16.26 -6.05 -0.80
CA ARG A 698 -15.76 -6.82 -1.95
C ARG A 698 -16.49 -6.46 -3.25
N VAL A 699 -17.82 -6.33 -3.21
CA VAL A 699 -18.62 -5.94 -4.38
C VAL A 699 -18.25 -4.53 -4.84
N ARG A 700 -18.08 -3.60 -3.90
CA ARG A 700 -17.64 -2.23 -4.18
C ARG A 700 -16.23 -2.20 -4.80
N GLU A 701 -15.26 -2.90 -4.20
CA GLU A 701 -13.90 -3.01 -4.71
C GLU A 701 -13.87 -3.61 -6.12
N TRP A 702 -14.68 -4.65 -6.35
CA TRP A 702 -14.84 -5.26 -7.66
C TRP A 702 -15.44 -4.29 -8.69
N TRP A 703 -16.47 -3.53 -8.33
CA TRP A 703 -17.13 -2.57 -9.22
C TRP A 703 -16.20 -1.42 -9.66
N VAL A 704 -15.37 -0.92 -8.74
CA VAL A 704 -14.41 0.16 -9.04
C VAL A 704 -13.37 -0.29 -10.09
N ARG A 705 -13.02 -1.58 -10.12
CA ARG A 705 -12.05 -2.14 -11.08
C ARG A 705 -12.53 -2.13 -12.53
N ILE A 706 -13.84 -2.07 -12.78
CA ILE A 706 -14.38 -2.21 -14.13
C ILE A 706 -14.17 -0.88 -14.88
N PRO A 707 -13.40 -0.86 -15.99
CA PRO A 707 -13.22 0.33 -16.81
C PRO A 707 -14.52 0.69 -17.55
N ALA A 708 -14.70 1.97 -17.86
CA ALA A 708 -15.78 2.41 -18.73
C ALA A 708 -15.41 2.13 -20.20
N ALA A 709 -16.39 1.76 -21.03
CA ALA A 709 -16.17 1.64 -22.47
C ALA A 709 -15.84 3.03 -23.08
N PRO A 710 -14.85 3.15 -23.99
CA PRO A 710 -14.48 4.43 -24.57
C PRO A 710 -15.57 4.97 -25.49
N VAL A 711 -15.89 6.25 -25.34
CA VAL A 711 -16.85 7.00 -26.18
C VAL A 711 -16.07 8.01 -27.02
N LYS A 712 -16.32 8.08 -28.33
CA LYS A 712 -15.83 9.17 -29.18
C LYS A 712 -17.00 10.05 -29.58
N LEU A 713 -17.02 11.29 -29.10
CA LEU A 713 -17.97 12.28 -29.57
C LEU A 713 -17.57 12.68 -30.99
N VAL A 714 -18.49 12.55 -31.94
CA VAL A 714 -18.30 13.04 -33.31
C VAL A 714 -19.17 14.28 -33.47
N PRO A 715 -18.61 15.44 -33.84
CA PRO A 715 -19.41 16.62 -34.09
C PRO A 715 -20.40 16.35 -35.22
N ALA A 716 -21.63 16.88 -35.11
CA ALA A 716 -22.63 16.77 -36.16
C ALA A 716 -22.08 17.38 -37.46
N GLU A 717 -22.16 16.64 -38.58
CA GLU A 717 -21.86 17.21 -39.89
C GLU A 717 -22.89 18.32 -40.18
N ASP A 718 -22.40 19.54 -40.40
CA ASP A 718 -23.22 20.64 -40.88
C ASP A 718 -23.86 20.25 -42.22
N PRO A 719 -25.21 20.29 -42.36
CA PRO A 719 -25.89 20.00 -43.63
C PRO A 719 -25.63 21.06 -44.73
N LYS A 720 -24.62 21.93 -44.58
CA LYS A 720 -24.27 22.99 -45.54
C LYS A 720 -23.09 22.66 -46.48
N LYS A 721 -22.58 21.43 -46.48
CA LYS A 721 -21.58 20.96 -47.47
C LYS A 721 -22.05 19.73 -48.28
N ARG A 722 -23.26 19.81 -48.80
CA ARG A 722 -23.68 19.09 -50.01
C ARG A 722 -24.44 20.07 -50.88
N ASN A 723 -23.67 20.84 -51.66
CA ASN A 723 -23.99 21.35 -53.00
C ASN A 723 -22.74 22.00 -53.58
#